data_AF-A0A1D7XLT8-F1
#
_entry.id   AF-A0A1D7XLT8-F1
#
_cell.length_a   1.000
_cell.length_b   1.000
_cell.length_c   1.000
_cell.angle_alpha   90.00
_cell.angle_beta   90.00
_cell.angle_gamma   90.00
#
_symmetry.space_group_name_H-M   'P 1'
#
loop_
_entity.id
_entity.type
_entity.pdbx_description
1 polymer ?
#
loop_
_entity_poly.entity_id
_entity_poly.type
_entity_poly.pdbx_seq_one_letter_code
_entity_poly.pdbx_strand_id
1 'polypeptide(L)'
;MIQELQTGILDINNKYNIDFSCKQLDDIILSIIVYDKSLPADLSNYNCRLKAFKADQVPVIQNTNISIKGNVVTIKASKQLTTTQGTVKAELQFINKTTGEKKSTFYINIEVVASVLGIDRIISTPTCTLLEIIDKKLEQVENIGDVLEESKKTRDDLVIKTNTANKSKKDLVQVTTAANNKKKEVEGIIKNADATKNSLANTINNKKQEVNTAIKNANSIKDNLVSTGNKIKKDIDNSSTIATSKKIKLDKSNVQAEKNIETLNSFGDASQLTKDVTTLKTKVLENTLTSITTDSTLTKLPNSENSFVRNMQILGKTLQNLVGAKAVPSNSIVEGSKWIVKGESNTKKDSRLIFSEGLIEDNHLYTVILTVEKNDYPKGELALKFNLNNYNTEDRGYFKIYGGETGTIIKVIKTEPISNIEYPYIETIKSTANIIVSDVMILEGEVKEIPPYFKGIQSTGEAEGNKISILSKSKNLLDTNNDVKLRLNPNGYCSWDGNKLVVDTGDKPARYFACYFQIKLYKGVNYKIDFKPNIISGIRMCDIKTLNNGYITKANPKTNFTVPNTDYYNIIFYSTGDTEALGKTEYTDIIIVANSDDTNYVEPKTDKTTILVGNEPLKGLPDGTADIIDVEKNERTVNVGQMMLDEAGNYELWRNSDTKKTLGVIYFNPLIRNVDYYSQNPVICNKLPTAKSVVSINNEEWDSPVIAQWSEYNKFALRIPKSELSTLDIAGVKKWIKDNKLEVYYRLANPITEKLDIKDTLQTFTDGYMQLDNAITPVTHLEYSTNLPSALDGLTQITDKLVDDVTNVEITISDMDAELDEARKGKATLNKRLEEDTKNITQLSNPSLLINDSFQVWQRGERFDSPNRTFTADRWYFCGDGSDYEVSKSNGLKLNVTKFQGTYLNMEYHFDLDLYEKLKGKQVTISIKLKNKSLINYIGLRAYPDNSKRIVNTKSKDFYTWTTTVPVCSSNCTKFTFYLQKLSEGILDIEYIKLELGSVATPFVPRSYGEELMLCQRYYQVATVPTQMVMCDENQIAICVPLQNKMRAKPSLTENPSIFLHDGKGKVYDFGNNITKIALGDSAFFMESSSTKIQIPNNLMCSVNQSSAKNNNSSGMANVKLDAEIY
;
A
#
# COMPACT_ATOMS: atom_id res chain seq x y z
N MET A 1 -4.59 -164.10 84.05
CA MET A 1 -3.73 -164.66 85.14
C MET A 1 -2.87 -163.49 85.65
N ILE A 2 -2.42 -163.44 86.91
CA ILE A 2 -1.49 -162.36 87.32
C ILE A 2 -0.06 -162.80 86.97
N GLN A 3 0.61 -162.07 86.08
CA GLN A 3 1.97 -162.33 85.64
C GLN A 3 2.91 -161.20 86.09
N GLU A 4 3.91 -161.52 86.91
CA GLU A 4 5.01 -160.60 87.17
C GLU A 4 6.07 -160.75 86.08
N LEU A 5 6.40 -159.63 85.44
CA LEU A 5 7.34 -159.59 84.32
C LEU A 5 8.77 -159.41 84.83
N GLN A 6 9.75 -159.73 83.98
CA GLN A 6 11.17 -159.55 84.31
C GLN A 6 11.48 -158.11 84.75
N THR A 7 12.43 -157.93 85.67
CA THR A 7 12.80 -156.58 86.15
C THR A 7 13.63 -155.87 85.09
N GLY A 8 13.16 -154.72 84.61
CA GLY A 8 13.90 -153.87 83.67
C GLY A 8 14.90 -152.95 84.38
N ILE A 9 15.96 -152.54 83.69
CA ILE A 9 16.88 -151.49 84.17
C ILE A 9 16.78 -150.30 83.21
N LEU A 10 16.58 -149.10 83.76
CA LEU A 10 16.42 -147.85 83.03
C LEU A 10 17.44 -146.82 83.53
N ASP A 11 18.16 -146.14 82.64
CA ASP A 11 18.88 -144.90 82.97
C ASP A 11 18.23 -143.73 82.24
N ILE A 12 17.69 -142.76 82.97
CA ILE A 12 16.89 -141.66 82.43
C ILE A 12 17.69 -140.66 81.57
N ASN A 13 18.99 -140.88 81.34
CA ASN A 13 19.79 -140.08 80.41
C ASN A 13 20.27 -140.87 79.18
N ASN A 14 20.15 -142.20 79.19
CA ASN A 14 20.54 -143.05 78.07
C ASN A 14 19.30 -143.55 77.32
N LYS A 15 19.26 -143.35 76.00
CA LYS A 15 18.11 -143.69 75.14
C LYS A 15 18.05 -145.18 74.79
N TYR A 16 17.86 -146.05 75.78
CA TYR A 16 17.59 -147.47 75.55
C TYR A 16 16.08 -147.76 75.72
N ASN A 17 15.47 -148.45 74.75
CA ASN A 17 14.09 -148.92 74.88
C ASN A 17 14.05 -150.14 75.81
N ILE A 18 13.03 -150.21 76.67
CA ILE A 18 12.80 -151.38 77.53
C ILE A 18 11.62 -152.16 76.96
N ASP A 19 11.87 -153.43 76.66
CA ASP A 19 10.88 -154.29 76.02
C ASP A 19 10.45 -155.43 76.96
N PHE A 20 9.14 -155.61 77.08
CA PHE A 20 8.51 -156.71 77.82
C PHE A 20 7.53 -157.44 76.91
N SER A 21 7.21 -158.69 77.23
CA SER A 21 6.19 -159.46 76.49
C SER A 21 5.24 -160.17 77.45
N CYS A 22 3.95 -160.15 77.16
CA CYS A 22 2.92 -160.83 77.94
C CYS A 22 1.81 -161.37 77.02
N LYS A 23 0.88 -162.17 77.56
CA LYS A 23 -0.30 -162.63 76.82
C LYS A 23 -1.46 -161.66 76.98
N GLN A 24 -2.29 -161.57 75.94
CA GLN A 24 -3.52 -160.78 75.96
C GLN A 24 -4.43 -161.25 77.10
N LEU A 25 -5.03 -160.30 77.83
CA LEU A 25 -5.89 -160.50 79.01
C LEU A 25 -5.16 -160.94 80.31
N ASP A 26 -3.83 -160.85 80.37
CA ASP A 26 -3.12 -161.02 81.63
C ASP A 26 -3.07 -159.75 82.46
N ASP A 27 -3.16 -159.93 83.77
CA ASP A 27 -2.96 -158.88 84.76
C ASP A 27 -1.45 -158.81 85.03
N ILE A 28 -0.76 -157.74 84.62
CA ILE A 28 0.71 -157.73 84.67
C ILE A 28 1.26 -156.87 85.80
N ILE A 29 2.43 -157.26 86.33
CA ILE A 29 3.24 -156.46 87.25
C ILE A 29 4.58 -156.14 86.59
N LEU A 30 4.91 -154.86 86.51
CA LEU A 30 6.17 -154.33 85.95
C LEU A 30 7.07 -153.88 87.10
N SER A 31 8.33 -154.32 87.13
CA SER A 31 9.34 -153.84 88.09
C SER A 31 10.53 -153.25 87.32
N ILE A 32 10.96 -152.03 87.65
CA ILE A 32 12.00 -151.29 86.92
C ILE A 32 12.96 -150.61 87.89
N ILE A 33 14.27 -150.84 87.74
CA ILE A 33 15.34 -150.17 88.48
C ILE A 33 15.79 -148.94 87.69
N VAL A 34 15.78 -147.76 88.32
CA VAL A 34 16.01 -146.48 87.65
C VAL A 34 17.36 -145.87 88.05
N TYR A 35 18.12 -145.40 87.07
CA TYR A 35 19.38 -144.67 87.21
C TYR A 35 19.26 -143.28 86.59
N ASP A 36 20.05 -142.32 87.06
CA ASP A 36 20.19 -140.96 86.52
C ASP A 36 21.69 -140.69 86.33
N LYS A 37 22.17 -140.75 85.07
CA LYS A 37 23.59 -140.61 84.69
C LYS A 37 24.44 -141.73 85.29
N SER A 38 23.93 -142.96 85.18
CA SER A 38 24.54 -144.22 85.63
C SER A 38 24.71 -144.36 87.16
N LEU A 39 24.07 -143.48 87.94
CA LEU A 39 23.94 -143.60 89.41
C LEU A 39 22.47 -143.87 89.79
N PRO A 40 22.17 -144.62 90.88
CA PRO A 40 20.79 -144.87 91.30
C PRO A 40 19.98 -143.57 91.45
N ALA A 41 18.84 -143.46 90.76
CA ALA A 41 18.06 -142.22 90.74
C ALA A 41 17.35 -141.98 92.09
N ASP A 42 17.44 -140.75 92.63
CA ASP A 42 16.60 -140.33 93.76
C ASP A 42 15.19 -139.96 93.27
N LEU A 43 14.21 -140.79 93.65
CA LEU A 43 12.82 -140.65 93.24
C LEU A 43 11.90 -140.30 94.43
N SER A 44 12.45 -139.98 95.59
CA SER A 44 11.71 -139.77 96.86
C SER A 44 10.63 -138.66 96.76
N ASN A 45 10.94 -137.57 96.06
CA ASN A 45 10.05 -136.42 95.88
C ASN A 45 9.20 -136.43 94.60
N TYR A 46 9.13 -137.57 93.91
CA TYR A 46 8.39 -137.71 92.67
C TYR A 46 7.21 -138.66 92.80
N ASN A 47 6.12 -138.34 92.09
CA ASN A 47 5.02 -139.26 91.83
C ASN A 47 5.24 -139.93 90.48
N CYS A 48 5.04 -141.24 90.41
CA CYS A 48 5.18 -142.01 89.18
C CYS A 48 3.81 -142.26 88.55
N ARG A 49 3.72 -142.12 87.22
CA ARG A 49 2.51 -142.35 86.42
C ARG A 49 2.84 -143.16 85.17
N LEU A 50 2.10 -144.24 84.95
CA LEU A 50 2.13 -144.99 83.70
C LEU A 50 1.09 -144.41 82.75
N LYS A 51 1.54 -143.98 81.56
CA LYS A 51 0.66 -143.63 80.43
C LYS A 51 0.94 -144.60 79.30
N ALA A 52 -0.08 -145.23 78.77
CA ALA A 52 0.10 -146.15 77.66
C ALA A 52 -0.92 -145.92 76.57
N PHE A 53 -0.45 -146.07 75.33
CA PHE A 53 -1.31 -146.24 74.17
C PHE A 53 -1.22 -147.69 73.73
N LYS A 54 -2.39 -148.32 73.68
CA LYS A 54 -2.51 -149.68 73.20
C LYS A 54 -2.49 -149.71 71.67
N ALA A 55 -2.35 -150.90 71.11
CA ALA A 55 -2.30 -151.09 69.67
C ALA A 55 -3.56 -150.60 68.93
N ASP A 56 -4.74 -150.59 69.58
CA ASP A 56 -5.99 -150.06 69.05
C ASP A 56 -6.17 -148.54 69.21
N GLN A 57 -5.13 -147.83 69.66
CA GLN A 57 -5.16 -146.39 69.98
C GLN A 57 -6.07 -146.01 71.17
N VAL A 58 -6.46 -146.95 72.04
CA VAL A 58 -7.17 -146.61 73.28
C VAL A 58 -6.18 -146.33 74.42
N PRO A 59 -6.28 -145.16 75.09
CA PRO A 59 -5.32 -144.79 76.14
C PRO A 59 -5.66 -145.43 77.49
N VAL A 60 -4.61 -145.84 78.20
CA VAL A 60 -4.67 -146.27 79.61
C VAL A 60 -3.76 -145.34 80.41
N ILE A 61 -4.30 -144.69 81.45
CA ILE A 61 -3.53 -143.87 82.38
C ILE A 61 -3.72 -144.43 83.77
N GLN A 62 -2.61 -144.65 84.47
CA GLN A 62 -2.60 -145.21 85.81
C GLN A 62 -1.57 -144.50 86.68
N ASN A 63 -2.01 -144.03 87.84
CA ASN A 63 -1.21 -143.37 88.87
C ASN A 63 -1.41 -144.00 90.26
N THR A 64 -2.12 -145.13 90.33
CA THR A 64 -2.38 -145.93 91.52
C THR A 64 -1.79 -147.32 91.36
N ASN A 65 -1.57 -148.05 92.46
CA ASN A 65 -0.87 -149.35 92.49
C ASN A 65 0.57 -149.30 91.94
N ILE A 66 1.25 -148.17 92.15
CA ILE A 66 2.67 -147.96 91.86
C ILE A 66 3.41 -147.75 93.18
N SER A 67 4.48 -148.51 93.43
CA SER A 67 5.34 -148.34 94.62
C SER A 67 6.76 -148.00 94.21
N ILE A 68 7.31 -146.92 94.78
CA ILE A 68 8.71 -146.51 94.61
C ILE A 68 9.44 -146.82 95.92
N LYS A 69 10.48 -147.66 95.86
CA LYS A 69 11.39 -147.92 96.98
C LYS A 69 12.82 -147.66 96.54
N GLY A 70 13.41 -146.59 97.06
CA GLY A 70 14.69 -146.09 96.56
C GLY A 70 14.57 -145.73 95.08
N ASN A 71 15.34 -146.41 94.24
CA ASN A 71 15.34 -146.21 92.80
C ASN A 71 14.55 -147.28 92.01
N VAL A 72 13.85 -148.20 92.69
CA VAL A 72 13.05 -149.25 92.04
C VAL A 72 11.57 -148.89 92.06
N VAL A 73 10.93 -149.03 90.89
CA VAL A 73 9.50 -148.77 90.68
C VAL A 73 8.79 -150.05 90.29
N THR A 74 7.80 -150.44 91.08
CA THR A 74 6.94 -151.60 90.81
C THR A 74 5.51 -151.14 90.55
N ILE A 75 4.90 -151.60 89.46
CA ILE A 75 3.59 -151.17 88.94
C ILE A 75 2.74 -152.41 88.69
N LYS A 76 1.62 -152.55 89.41
CA LYS A 76 0.60 -153.55 89.04
C LYS A 76 -0.31 -152.95 87.97
N ALA A 77 -0.06 -153.22 86.70
CA ALA A 77 -0.72 -152.54 85.60
C ALA A 77 -2.21 -152.89 85.49
N SER A 78 -3.01 -151.93 85.02
CA SER A 78 -4.44 -152.10 84.78
C SER A 78 -4.70 -153.23 83.79
N LYS A 79 -5.74 -154.03 84.06
CA LYS A 79 -6.18 -155.12 83.17
C LYS A 79 -6.46 -154.62 81.74
N GLN A 80 -6.86 -153.35 81.59
CA GLN A 80 -7.11 -152.75 80.28
C GLN A 80 -5.85 -152.64 79.42
N LEU A 81 -4.65 -152.63 80.01
CA LEU A 81 -3.39 -152.48 79.28
C LEU A 81 -3.16 -153.63 78.29
N THR A 82 -3.58 -154.84 78.63
CA THR A 82 -3.33 -156.08 77.86
C THR A 82 -4.57 -156.59 77.11
N THR A 83 -5.67 -155.82 77.04
CA THR A 83 -6.91 -156.28 76.39
C THR A 83 -6.82 -156.34 74.87
N THR A 84 -5.85 -155.66 74.25
CA THR A 84 -5.67 -155.60 72.80
C THR A 84 -4.31 -156.21 72.43
N GLN A 85 -4.28 -157.16 71.50
CA GLN A 85 -3.03 -157.72 70.98
C GLN A 85 -2.22 -156.68 70.20
N GLY A 86 -0.90 -156.83 70.20
CA GLY A 86 0.06 -155.92 69.56
C GLY A 86 0.86 -155.11 70.57
N THR A 87 1.77 -154.28 70.07
CA THR A 87 2.68 -153.49 70.91
C THR A 87 1.94 -152.37 71.64
N VAL A 88 1.96 -152.42 72.98
CA VAL A 88 1.57 -151.30 73.84
C VAL A 88 2.79 -150.41 74.04
N LYS A 89 2.64 -149.13 73.66
CA LYS A 89 3.67 -148.12 73.93
C LYS A 89 3.34 -147.39 75.21
N ALA A 90 4.09 -147.70 76.25
CA ALA A 90 3.97 -147.08 77.55
C ALA A 90 5.07 -146.04 77.78
N GLU A 91 4.75 -145.04 78.56
CA GLU A 91 5.61 -143.97 79.02
C GLU A 91 5.49 -143.92 80.53
N LEU A 92 6.62 -143.98 81.23
CA LEU A 92 6.68 -143.81 82.67
C LEU A 92 7.09 -142.38 83.00
N GLN A 93 6.22 -141.64 83.68
CA GLN A 93 6.43 -140.23 84.01
C GLN A 93 6.69 -140.07 85.51
N PHE A 94 7.76 -139.36 85.86
CA PHE A 94 8.05 -138.92 87.23
C PHE A 94 7.78 -137.42 87.35
N ILE A 95 6.76 -137.05 88.13
CA ILE A 95 6.29 -135.67 88.31
C ILE A 95 6.65 -135.18 89.70
N ASN A 96 7.33 -134.04 89.82
CA ASN A 96 7.73 -133.48 91.10
C ASN A 96 6.46 -133.10 91.89
N LYS A 97 6.37 -133.55 93.14
CA LYS A 97 5.19 -133.36 93.99
C LYS A 97 4.85 -131.89 94.24
N THR A 98 5.84 -130.99 94.20
CA THR A 98 5.69 -129.57 94.56
C THR A 98 5.60 -128.66 93.34
N THR A 99 6.52 -128.79 92.37
CA THR A 99 6.58 -127.85 91.24
C THR A 99 5.70 -128.26 90.06
N GLY A 100 5.27 -129.53 90.00
CA GLY A 100 4.55 -130.08 88.86
C GLY A 100 5.42 -130.35 87.62
N GLU A 101 6.74 -130.08 87.70
CA GLU A 101 7.68 -130.32 86.61
C GLU A 101 7.99 -131.82 86.43
N LYS A 102 8.26 -132.23 85.19
CA LYS A 102 8.47 -133.63 84.82
C LYS A 102 9.96 -133.92 84.58
N LYS A 103 10.48 -135.03 85.12
CA LYS A 103 11.77 -135.59 84.66
C LYS A 103 11.59 -136.21 83.26
N SER A 104 12.67 -136.30 82.48
CA SER A 104 12.65 -136.84 81.11
C SER A 104 12.02 -138.24 81.05
N THR A 105 11.27 -138.48 79.99
CA THR A 105 10.41 -139.67 79.84
C THR A 105 10.91 -140.56 78.71
N PHE A 106 10.67 -141.86 78.86
CA PHE A 106 11.17 -142.88 77.95
C PHE A 106 10.10 -143.93 77.68
N TYR A 107 10.22 -144.56 76.51
CA TYR A 107 9.24 -145.55 76.06
C TYR A 107 9.57 -146.94 76.60
N ILE A 108 8.54 -147.58 77.13
CA ILE A 108 8.49 -148.98 77.49
C ILE A 108 7.57 -149.64 76.45
N ASN A 109 8.07 -150.60 75.70
CA ASN A 109 7.22 -151.37 74.79
C ASN A 109 6.82 -152.66 75.47
N ILE A 110 5.53 -152.97 75.45
CA ILE A 110 5.00 -154.22 75.97
C ILE A 110 4.32 -154.93 74.81
N GLU A 111 4.94 -156.00 74.32
CA GLU A 111 4.37 -156.82 73.26
C GLU A 111 3.30 -157.74 73.85
N VAL A 112 2.03 -157.45 73.52
CA VAL A 112 0.89 -158.23 73.97
C VAL A 112 0.57 -159.27 72.90
N VAL A 113 0.95 -160.52 73.17
CA VAL A 113 0.76 -161.63 72.23
C VAL A 113 -0.66 -162.19 72.36
N ALA A 114 -1.29 -162.50 71.24
CA ALA A 114 -2.62 -163.09 71.16
C ALA A 114 -2.80 -164.26 72.15
N SER A 115 -3.93 -164.24 72.87
CA SER A 115 -4.37 -165.37 73.69
C SER A 115 -5.19 -166.35 72.86
N VAL A 116 -4.97 -167.65 73.03
CA VAL A 116 -5.53 -168.72 72.18
C VAL A 116 -7.07 -168.84 72.30
N LEU A 117 -7.67 -168.21 73.33
CA LEU A 117 -9.10 -168.29 73.66
C LEU A 117 -9.88 -166.97 73.48
N GLY A 118 -9.27 -165.91 72.96
CA GLY A 118 -9.89 -164.58 72.87
C GLY A 118 -10.77 -164.38 71.62
N ILE A 119 -11.91 -165.06 71.52
CA ILE A 119 -12.83 -164.97 70.36
C ILE A 119 -13.94 -163.91 70.56
N ASP A 120 -14.14 -163.42 71.80
CA ASP A 120 -15.10 -162.33 72.07
C ASP A 120 -14.39 -160.97 72.16
N ARG A 121 -14.81 -160.03 71.30
CA ARG A 121 -14.35 -158.63 71.35
C ARG A 121 -14.79 -157.98 72.66
N ILE A 122 -13.98 -158.08 73.72
CA ILE A 122 -14.14 -157.24 74.90
C ILE A 122 -13.81 -155.81 74.49
N ILE A 123 -14.74 -154.90 74.78
CA ILE A 123 -14.65 -153.49 74.43
C ILE A 123 -13.48 -152.88 75.21
N SER A 124 -12.51 -152.40 74.45
CA SER A 124 -11.40 -151.58 74.92
C SER A 124 -11.95 -150.24 75.42
N THR A 125 -11.87 -149.97 76.73
CA THR A 125 -12.44 -148.75 77.35
C THR A 125 -11.39 -147.96 78.15
N PRO A 126 -11.47 -146.62 78.14
CA PRO A 126 -10.60 -145.76 78.95
C PRO A 126 -10.95 -145.82 80.45
N THR A 127 -9.96 -145.79 81.35
CA THR A 127 -10.07 -146.20 82.78
C THR A 127 -10.34 -145.12 83.84
N CYS A 128 -10.96 -143.97 83.54
CA CYS A 128 -11.23 -142.95 84.58
C CYS A 128 -12.68 -142.99 85.14
N THR A 129 -12.88 -143.29 86.44
CA THR A 129 -14.22 -143.34 87.11
C THR A 129 -14.33 -142.57 88.45
N LEU A 130 -15.59 -142.30 88.86
CA LEU A 130 -16.10 -141.15 89.64
C LEU A 130 -15.74 -140.98 91.13
N LEU A 131 -15.17 -141.96 91.84
CA LEU A 131 -14.90 -141.81 93.28
C LEU A 131 -13.58 -141.07 93.60
N GLU A 132 -12.59 -141.10 92.70
CA GLU A 132 -11.37 -140.25 92.80
C GLU A 132 -11.64 -138.77 92.45
N ILE A 133 -12.84 -138.45 91.92
CA ILE A 133 -13.27 -137.08 91.62
C ILE A 133 -13.83 -136.39 92.88
N ILE A 134 -14.36 -137.14 93.86
CA ILE A 134 -15.05 -136.55 95.02
C ILE A 134 -14.04 -136.08 96.08
N ASP A 135 -12.98 -136.85 96.35
CA ASP A 135 -11.93 -136.46 97.30
C ASP A 135 -11.13 -135.25 96.79
N LYS A 136 -10.97 -135.13 95.46
CA LYS A 136 -10.39 -133.94 94.81
C LYS A 136 -11.27 -132.70 94.84
N LYS A 137 -12.57 -132.83 95.10
CA LYS A 137 -13.51 -131.70 95.16
C LYS A 137 -13.58 -131.06 96.54
N LEU A 138 -13.28 -131.79 97.63
CA LEU A 138 -13.26 -131.24 98.99
C LEU A 138 -12.06 -130.29 99.22
N GLU A 139 -10.90 -130.59 98.63
CA GLU A 139 -9.71 -129.73 98.69
C GLU A 139 -9.80 -128.48 97.79
N GLN A 140 -10.70 -128.46 96.80
CA GLN A 140 -10.95 -127.31 95.90
C GLN A 140 -11.88 -126.24 96.50
N VAL A 141 -12.61 -126.52 97.57
CA VAL A 141 -13.61 -125.59 98.14
C VAL A 141 -12.96 -124.51 99.00
N GLU A 142 -11.82 -124.78 99.64
CA GLU A 142 -11.15 -123.80 100.51
C GLU A 142 -10.38 -122.71 99.74
N ASN A 143 -9.93 -122.96 98.49
CA ASN A 143 -9.21 -122.01 97.64
C ASN A 143 -10.09 -121.08 96.76
N ILE A 144 -11.42 -121.28 96.73
CA ILE A 144 -12.34 -120.47 95.89
C ILE A 144 -12.70 -119.11 96.51
N GLY A 145 -12.64 -118.98 97.84
CA GLY A 145 -13.03 -117.75 98.55
C GLY A 145 -12.19 -116.53 98.17
N ASP A 146 -10.86 -116.67 98.22
CA ASP A 146 -9.93 -115.55 98.01
C ASP A 146 -9.87 -115.09 96.54
N VAL A 147 -10.01 -116.02 95.58
CA VAL A 147 -10.01 -115.72 94.14
C VAL A 147 -11.27 -114.93 93.71
N LEU A 148 -12.41 -115.13 94.39
CA LEU A 148 -13.66 -114.49 94.03
C LEU A 148 -13.70 -112.99 94.37
N GLU A 149 -13.02 -112.58 95.45
CA GLU A 149 -13.06 -111.20 95.93
C GLU A 149 -12.14 -110.28 95.10
N GLU A 150 -10.97 -110.76 94.68
CA GLU A 150 -10.05 -110.02 93.80
C GLU A 150 -10.62 -109.83 92.37
N SER A 151 -11.37 -110.83 91.89
CA SER A 151 -12.03 -110.79 90.57
C SER A 151 -13.14 -109.73 90.48
N LYS A 152 -13.90 -109.49 91.57
CA LYS A 152 -14.95 -108.46 91.59
C LYS A 152 -14.38 -107.05 91.46
N LYS A 153 -13.30 -106.75 92.21
CA LYS A 153 -12.65 -105.43 92.19
C LYS A 153 -12.14 -105.06 90.78
N THR A 154 -11.53 -106.03 90.09
CA THR A 154 -11.01 -105.84 88.73
C THR A 154 -12.12 -105.54 87.71
N ARG A 155 -13.28 -106.21 87.82
CA ARG A 155 -14.43 -105.96 86.94
C ARG A 155 -14.96 -104.54 87.09
N ASP A 156 -15.11 -104.07 88.33
CA ASP A 156 -15.73 -102.76 88.60
C ASP A 156 -14.84 -101.60 88.08
N ASP A 157 -13.51 -101.72 88.19
CA ASP A 157 -12.56 -100.76 87.60
C ASP A 157 -12.65 -100.69 86.07
N LEU A 158 -12.83 -101.83 85.39
CA LEU A 158 -12.98 -101.90 83.93
C LEU A 158 -14.26 -101.20 83.44
N VAL A 159 -15.36 -101.37 84.18
CA VAL A 159 -16.64 -100.71 83.86
C VAL A 159 -16.50 -99.19 83.93
N ILE A 160 -15.84 -98.67 84.97
CA ILE A 160 -15.61 -97.21 85.14
C ILE A 160 -14.79 -96.65 83.97
N LYS A 161 -13.68 -97.31 83.61
CA LYS A 161 -12.81 -96.85 82.50
C LYS A 161 -13.54 -96.83 81.15
N THR A 162 -14.36 -97.84 80.89
CA THR A 162 -15.15 -97.94 79.65
C THR A 162 -16.16 -96.80 79.54
N ASN A 163 -16.84 -96.46 80.64
CA ASN A 163 -17.81 -95.36 80.66
C ASN A 163 -17.14 -94.00 80.40
N THR A 164 -15.96 -93.76 80.99
CA THR A 164 -15.18 -92.54 80.74
C THR A 164 -14.78 -92.41 79.26
N ALA A 165 -14.27 -93.48 78.65
CA ALA A 165 -13.88 -93.47 77.23
C ALA A 165 -15.07 -93.19 76.30
N ASN A 166 -16.23 -93.77 76.57
CA ASN A 166 -17.46 -93.54 75.79
C ASN A 166 -17.93 -92.08 75.89
N LYS A 167 -17.81 -91.44 77.07
CA LYS A 167 -18.10 -90.02 77.24
C LYS A 167 -17.16 -89.15 76.40
N SER A 168 -15.85 -89.38 76.49
CA SER A 168 -14.86 -88.63 75.70
C SER A 168 -15.08 -88.75 74.20
N LYS A 169 -15.47 -89.94 73.70
CA LYS A 169 -15.82 -90.14 72.29
C LYS A 169 -17.02 -89.27 71.87
N LYS A 170 -18.07 -89.21 72.70
CA LYS A 170 -19.25 -88.40 72.42
C LYS A 170 -18.92 -86.91 72.37
N ASP A 171 -18.10 -86.43 73.30
CA ASP A 171 -17.67 -85.03 73.35
C ASP A 171 -16.85 -84.65 72.10
N LEU A 172 -15.95 -85.54 71.64
CA LEU A 172 -15.15 -85.31 70.44
C LEU A 172 -15.99 -85.21 69.16
N VAL A 173 -17.03 -86.05 69.05
CA VAL A 173 -17.99 -86.02 67.92
C VAL A 173 -18.76 -84.70 67.90
N GLN A 174 -19.17 -84.18 69.06
CA GLN A 174 -19.83 -82.88 69.15
C GLN A 174 -18.91 -81.74 68.70
N VAL A 175 -17.66 -81.71 69.16
CA VAL A 175 -16.67 -80.70 68.75
C VAL A 175 -16.42 -80.73 67.24
N THR A 176 -16.25 -81.92 66.67
CA THR A 176 -16.01 -82.09 65.23
C THR A 176 -17.20 -81.61 64.40
N THR A 177 -18.43 -81.89 64.86
CA THR A 177 -19.66 -81.43 64.21
C THR A 177 -19.76 -79.90 64.23
N ALA A 178 -19.46 -79.27 65.37
CA ALA A 178 -19.45 -77.82 65.50
C ALA A 178 -18.41 -77.16 64.58
N ALA A 179 -17.19 -77.71 64.50
CA ALA A 179 -16.14 -77.21 63.61
C ALA A 179 -16.53 -77.31 62.13
N ASN A 180 -17.13 -78.43 61.71
CA ASN A 180 -17.62 -78.62 60.34
C ASN A 180 -18.73 -77.62 59.97
N ASN A 181 -19.62 -77.31 60.91
CA ASN A 181 -20.64 -76.29 60.68
C ASN A 181 -20.01 -74.90 60.52
N LYS A 182 -19.00 -74.55 61.33
CA LYS A 182 -18.27 -73.28 61.16
C LYS A 182 -17.48 -73.20 59.86
N LYS A 183 -16.90 -74.31 59.39
CA LYS A 183 -16.27 -74.36 58.06
C LYS A 183 -17.27 -74.01 56.94
N LYS A 184 -18.47 -74.60 56.96
CA LYS A 184 -19.52 -74.31 55.97
C LYS A 184 -19.97 -72.84 55.99
N GLU A 185 -20.08 -72.24 57.18
CA GLU A 185 -20.39 -70.81 57.31
C GLU A 185 -19.31 -69.94 56.66
N VAL A 186 -18.02 -70.23 56.91
CA VAL A 186 -16.89 -69.50 56.31
C VAL A 186 -16.86 -69.66 54.78
N GLU A 187 -17.09 -70.87 54.27
CA GLU A 187 -17.19 -71.12 52.82
C GLU A 187 -18.33 -70.30 52.18
N GLY A 188 -19.47 -70.16 52.86
CA GLY A 188 -20.57 -69.30 52.44
C GLY A 188 -20.18 -67.82 52.38
N ILE A 189 -19.46 -67.31 53.38
CA ILE A 189 -18.97 -65.92 53.43
C ILE A 189 -18.02 -65.65 52.26
N ILE A 190 -17.07 -66.56 51.99
CA ILE A 190 -16.11 -66.41 50.89
C ILE A 190 -16.84 -66.32 49.54
N LYS A 191 -17.81 -67.21 49.30
CA LYS A 191 -18.59 -67.19 48.06
C LYS A 191 -19.34 -65.87 47.86
N ASN A 192 -19.89 -65.31 48.94
CA ASN A 192 -20.56 -64.00 48.89
C ASN A 192 -19.58 -62.84 48.63
N ALA A 193 -18.39 -62.89 49.21
CA ALA A 193 -17.35 -61.90 48.98
C ALA A 193 -16.87 -61.92 47.51
N ASP A 194 -16.67 -63.10 46.92
CA ASP A 194 -16.28 -63.25 45.51
C ASP A 194 -17.37 -62.73 44.56
N ALA A 195 -18.64 -63.04 44.84
CA ALA A 195 -19.76 -62.49 44.07
C ALA A 195 -19.80 -60.96 44.12
N THR A 196 -19.54 -60.39 45.30
CA THR A 196 -19.48 -58.93 45.51
C THR A 196 -18.31 -58.31 44.74
N LYS A 197 -17.12 -58.92 44.80
CA LYS A 197 -15.92 -58.48 44.08
C LYS A 197 -16.15 -58.46 42.56
N ASN A 198 -16.77 -59.50 42.02
CA ASN A 198 -17.08 -59.60 40.59
C ASN A 198 -18.11 -58.55 40.15
N SER A 199 -19.14 -58.32 40.96
CA SER A 199 -20.12 -57.25 40.73
C SER A 199 -19.47 -55.86 40.72
N LEU A 200 -18.55 -55.61 41.65
CA LEU A 200 -17.81 -54.35 41.73
C LEU A 200 -16.87 -54.16 40.52
N ALA A 201 -16.16 -55.22 40.09
CA ALA A 201 -15.31 -55.18 38.91
C ALA A 201 -16.09 -54.86 37.63
N ASN A 202 -17.27 -55.45 37.46
CA ASN A 202 -18.17 -55.13 36.34
C ASN A 202 -18.66 -53.69 36.39
N THR A 203 -19.01 -53.20 37.58
CA THR A 203 -19.42 -51.80 37.78
C THR A 203 -18.30 -50.82 37.43
N ILE A 204 -17.06 -51.11 37.85
CA ILE A 204 -15.88 -50.30 37.53
C ILE A 204 -15.62 -50.28 36.02
N ASN A 205 -15.72 -51.43 35.35
CA ASN A 205 -15.50 -51.53 33.91
C ASN A 205 -16.57 -50.74 33.11
N ASN A 206 -17.84 -50.84 33.51
CA ASN A 206 -18.92 -50.07 32.90
C ASN A 206 -18.69 -48.56 33.10
N LYS A 207 -18.33 -48.13 34.31
CA LYS A 207 -18.02 -46.72 34.58
C LYS A 207 -16.80 -46.21 33.81
N LYS A 208 -15.77 -47.05 33.64
CA LYS A 208 -14.60 -46.71 32.81
C LYS A 208 -14.98 -46.53 31.35
N GLN A 209 -15.89 -47.34 30.82
CA GLN A 209 -16.39 -47.21 29.45
C GLN A 209 -17.24 -45.95 29.26
N GLU A 210 -18.11 -45.61 30.23
CA GLU A 210 -18.86 -44.35 30.25
C GLU A 210 -17.91 -43.14 30.24
N VAL A 211 -16.89 -43.13 31.11
CA VAL A 211 -15.88 -42.06 31.18
C VAL A 211 -15.10 -41.93 29.88
N ASN A 212 -14.66 -43.05 29.28
CA ASN A 212 -13.95 -43.01 27.99
C ASN A 212 -14.83 -42.46 26.86
N THR A 213 -16.12 -42.78 26.87
CA THR A 213 -17.09 -42.23 25.90
C THR A 213 -17.26 -40.72 26.12
N ALA A 214 -17.36 -40.27 27.37
CA ALA A 214 -17.43 -38.86 27.70
C ALA A 214 -16.16 -38.10 27.27
N ILE A 215 -14.97 -38.67 27.48
CA ILE A 215 -13.68 -38.09 27.04
C ILE A 215 -13.64 -37.98 25.52
N LYS A 216 -14.08 -39.02 24.79
CA LYS A 216 -14.14 -39.00 23.33
C LYS A 216 -15.06 -37.89 22.83
N ASN A 217 -16.24 -37.76 23.43
CA ASN A 217 -17.19 -36.69 23.10
C ASN A 217 -16.62 -35.30 23.40
N ALA A 218 -15.99 -35.12 24.55
CA ALA A 218 -15.34 -33.86 24.93
C ALA A 218 -14.20 -33.47 23.98
N ASN A 219 -13.39 -34.44 23.54
CA ASN A 219 -12.32 -34.20 22.55
C ASN A 219 -12.90 -33.83 21.18
N SER A 220 -13.93 -34.52 20.70
CA SER A 220 -14.62 -34.14 19.46
C SER A 220 -15.21 -32.72 19.52
N ILE A 221 -15.80 -32.34 20.66
CA ILE A 221 -16.31 -30.98 20.88
C ILE A 221 -15.16 -29.96 20.88
N LYS A 222 -14.06 -30.26 21.57
CA LYS A 222 -12.86 -29.41 21.59
C LYS A 222 -12.29 -29.21 20.20
N ASP A 223 -12.16 -30.27 19.40
CA ASP A 223 -11.61 -30.19 18.04
C ASP A 223 -12.52 -29.38 17.12
N ASN A 224 -13.84 -29.54 17.25
CA ASN A 224 -14.82 -28.72 16.53
C ASN A 224 -14.75 -27.24 16.94
N LEU A 225 -14.57 -26.94 18.23
CA LEU A 225 -14.40 -25.58 18.75
C LEU A 225 -13.08 -24.96 18.26
N VAL A 226 -11.98 -25.72 18.23
CA VAL A 226 -10.69 -25.26 17.70
C VAL A 226 -10.78 -24.98 16.19
N SER A 227 -11.41 -25.88 15.43
CA SER A 227 -11.65 -25.70 13.99
C SER A 227 -12.50 -24.45 13.72
N THR A 228 -13.58 -24.27 14.48
CA THR A 228 -14.46 -23.09 14.40
C THR A 228 -13.71 -21.82 14.81
N GLY A 229 -12.93 -21.85 15.89
CA GLY A 229 -12.11 -20.74 16.34
C GLY A 229 -11.03 -20.34 15.32
N ASN A 230 -10.38 -21.31 14.67
CA ASN A 230 -9.41 -21.05 13.60
C ASN A 230 -10.07 -20.46 12.34
N LYS A 231 -11.28 -20.90 12.00
CA LYS A 231 -12.07 -20.31 10.92
C LYS A 231 -12.46 -18.86 11.24
N ILE A 232 -12.99 -18.61 12.44
CA ILE A 232 -13.33 -17.25 12.90
C ILE A 232 -12.09 -16.36 12.93
N LYS A 233 -10.95 -16.85 13.42
CA LYS A 233 -9.66 -16.15 13.40
C LYS A 233 -9.28 -15.73 11.98
N LYS A 234 -9.33 -16.66 11.01
CA LYS A 234 -9.05 -16.38 9.60
C LYS A 234 -10.02 -15.37 8.99
N ASP A 235 -11.31 -15.49 9.31
CA ASP A 235 -12.34 -14.56 8.83
C ASP A 235 -12.15 -13.17 9.43
N ILE A 236 -11.77 -13.07 10.72
CA ILE A 236 -11.41 -11.81 11.39
C ILE A 236 -10.13 -11.22 10.79
N ASP A 237 -9.08 -12.02 10.56
CA ASP A 237 -7.82 -11.55 10.00
C ASP A 237 -8.03 -11.05 8.55
N ASN A 238 -8.85 -11.74 7.77
CA ASN A 238 -9.26 -11.29 6.43
C ASN A 238 -10.09 -10.00 6.50
N SER A 239 -11.07 -9.93 7.40
CA SER A 239 -11.90 -8.73 7.59
C SER A 239 -11.08 -7.54 8.08
N SER A 240 -10.10 -7.76 8.96
CA SER A 240 -9.11 -6.78 9.42
C SER A 240 -8.20 -6.30 8.29
N THR A 241 -7.73 -7.22 7.44
CA THR A 241 -6.92 -6.88 6.26
C THR A 241 -7.72 -6.06 5.24
N ILE A 242 -8.98 -6.43 5.01
CA ILE A 242 -9.91 -5.69 4.16
C ILE A 242 -10.21 -4.32 4.77
N ALA A 243 -10.48 -4.25 6.08
CA ALA A 243 -10.73 -3.00 6.79
C ALA A 243 -9.50 -2.08 6.78
N THR A 244 -8.30 -2.63 6.97
CA THR A 244 -7.03 -1.90 6.88
C THR A 244 -6.77 -1.42 5.45
N SER A 245 -7.05 -2.24 4.44
CA SER A 245 -6.92 -1.85 3.03
C SER A 245 -7.95 -0.79 2.62
N LYS A 246 -9.20 -0.92 3.10
CA LYS A 246 -10.26 0.08 2.90
C LYS A 246 -9.93 1.36 3.66
N LYS A 247 -9.40 1.27 4.88
CA LYS A 247 -8.92 2.42 5.66
C LYS A 247 -7.76 3.11 4.96
N ILE A 248 -6.75 2.39 4.45
CA ILE A 248 -5.68 2.99 3.64
C ILE A 248 -6.23 3.66 2.38
N LYS A 249 -7.21 3.05 1.70
CA LYS A 249 -7.89 3.69 0.56
C LYS A 249 -8.68 4.91 0.98
N LEU A 250 -9.40 4.86 2.10
CA LEU A 250 -10.19 5.95 2.65
C LEU A 250 -9.28 7.08 3.13
N ASP A 251 -8.19 6.78 3.84
CA ASP A 251 -7.17 7.73 4.29
C ASP A 251 -6.47 8.37 3.09
N LYS A 252 -6.17 7.61 2.03
CA LYS A 252 -5.66 8.18 0.77
C LYS A 252 -6.70 9.05 0.05
N SER A 253 -7.96 8.61 0.01
CA SER A 253 -9.07 9.42 -0.52
C SER A 253 -9.35 10.64 0.34
N ASN A 254 -9.15 10.57 1.65
CA ASN A 254 -9.34 11.67 2.59
C ASN A 254 -8.18 12.65 2.50
N VAL A 255 -6.92 12.18 2.37
CA VAL A 255 -5.77 13.04 2.06
C VAL A 255 -5.96 13.67 0.69
N GLN A 256 -6.43 12.93 -0.31
CA GLN A 256 -6.77 13.50 -1.63
C GLN A 256 -7.95 14.47 -1.53
N ALA A 257 -8.95 14.20 -0.70
CA ALA A 257 -10.09 15.09 -0.49
C ALA A 257 -9.68 16.35 0.28
N GLU A 258 -8.82 16.25 1.27
CA GLU A 258 -8.22 17.37 2.00
C GLU A 258 -7.33 18.19 1.08
N LYS A 259 -6.52 17.56 0.22
CA LYS A 259 -5.72 18.23 -0.80
C LYS A 259 -6.61 18.85 -1.88
N ASN A 260 -7.71 18.21 -2.27
CA ASN A 260 -8.72 18.77 -3.18
C ASN A 260 -9.47 19.92 -2.50
N ILE A 261 -9.74 19.86 -1.20
CA ILE A 261 -10.37 20.93 -0.42
C ILE A 261 -9.39 22.09 -0.24
N GLU A 262 -8.11 21.84 0.03
CA GLU A 262 -7.05 22.86 0.04
C GLU A 262 -6.85 23.47 -1.34
N THR A 263 -6.91 22.67 -2.41
CA THR A 263 -6.83 23.16 -3.79
C THR A 263 -8.09 23.96 -4.16
N LEU A 264 -9.27 23.51 -3.72
CA LEU A 264 -10.54 24.25 -3.82
C LEU A 264 -10.52 25.55 -3.01
N ASN A 265 -9.86 25.55 -1.85
CA ASN A 265 -9.67 26.74 -1.02
C ASN A 265 -8.55 27.64 -1.56
N SER A 266 -7.56 27.09 -2.27
CA SER A 266 -6.47 27.83 -2.92
C SER A 266 -6.87 28.42 -4.27
N PHE A 267 -7.93 27.90 -4.91
CA PHE A 267 -8.63 28.57 -6.02
C PHE A 267 -9.28 29.89 -5.60
N GLY A 268 -9.23 30.24 -4.30
CA GLY A 268 -9.92 31.41 -3.76
C GLY A 268 -11.43 31.24 -3.82
N ASP A 269 -12.14 32.22 -3.28
CA ASP A 269 -13.60 32.21 -3.30
C ASP A 269 -14.12 32.17 -4.75
N ALA A 270 -14.76 31.08 -5.15
CA ALA A 270 -15.45 30.96 -6.44
C ALA A 270 -16.54 32.04 -6.63
N SER A 271 -16.91 32.75 -5.56
CA SER A 271 -17.68 33.98 -5.61
C SER A 271 -17.01 35.06 -6.45
N GLN A 272 -15.67 35.13 -6.52
CA GLN A 272 -14.99 36.12 -7.37
C GLN A 272 -15.13 35.78 -8.85
N LEU A 273 -14.88 34.53 -9.27
CA LEU A 273 -15.11 34.11 -10.66
C LEU A 273 -16.60 34.23 -11.04
N THR A 274 -17.50 33.89 -10.11
CA THR A 274 -18.95 34.07 -10.31
C THR A 274 -19.32 35.54 -10.43
N LYS A 275 -18.72 36.44 -9.63
CA LYS A 275 -18.88 37.89 -9.75
C LYS A 275 -18.30 38.41 -11.06
N ASP A 276 -17.14 37.93 -11.49
CA ASP A 276 -16.48 38.37 -12.72
C ASP A 276 -17.30 37.94 -13.94
N VAL A 277 -17.76 36.69 -13.99
CA VAL A 277 -18.65 36.16 -15.03
C VAL A 277 -20.03 36.82 -15.00
N THR A 278 -20.59 37.10 -13.81
CA THR A 278 -21.87 37.81 -13.69
C THR A 278 -21.73 39.26 -14.12
N THR A 279 -20.62 39.93 -13.76
CA THR A 279 -20.31 41.30 -14.18
C THR A 279 -20.10 41.37 -15.69
N LEU A 280 -19.41 40.39 -16.29
CA LEU A 280 -19.26 40.26 -17.74
C LEU A 280 -20.59 40.00 -18.44
N LYS A 281 -21.43 39.12 -17.87
CA LYS A 281 -22.76 38.84 -18.40
C LYS A 281 -23.65 40.10 -18.38
N THR A 282 -23.61 40.88 -17.30
CA THR A 282 -24.29 42.18 -17.21
C THR A 282 -23.72 43.18 -18.23
N LYS A 283 -22.39 43.30 -18.34
CA LYS A 283 -21.72 44.19 -19.31
C LYS A 283 -21.99 43.84 -20.79
N VAL A 284 -22.15 42.55 -21.11
CA VAL A 284 -22.46 42.07 -22.48
C VAL A 284 -23.95 42.25 -22.82
N LEU A 285 -24.86 42.04 -21.86
CA LEU A 285 -26.31 42.18 -22.06
C LEU A 285 -26.78 43.63 -22.06
N GLU A 286 -26.07 44.54 -21.38
CA GLU A 286 -26.37 45.97 -21.28
C GLU A 286 -25.46 46.82 -22.19
N ASN A 287 -25.05 46.31 -23.36
CA ASN A 287 -24.25 47.07 -24.33
C ASN A 287 -24.91 48.45 -24.57
N THR A 288 -24.26 49.51 -24.09
CA THR A 288 -24.81 50.85 -24.13
C THR A 288 -24.12 51.57 -25.29
N LEU A 289 -24.85 51.70 -26.39
CA LEU A 289 -24.41 52.53 -27.51
C LEU A 289 -24.64 53.99 -27.13
N THR A 290 -23.62 54.81 -27.32
CA THR A 290 -23.71 56.26 -27.18
C THR A 290 -23.80 56.89 -28.56
N SER A 291 -24.87 57.64 -28.82
CA SER A 291 -25.06 58.37 -30.07
C SER A 291 -24.43 59.77 -29.98
N ILE A 292 -23.77 60.20 -31.05
CA ILE A 292 -23.21 61.55 -31.19
C ILE A 292 -23.54 62.11 -32.58
N THR A 293 -23.78 63.42 -32.63
CA THR A 293 -23.92 64.18 -33.87
C THR A 293 -22.85 65.25 -33.92
N THR A 294 -22.12 65.35 -35.02
CA THR A 294 -21.03 66.31 -35.18
C THR A 294 -20.98 66.89 -36.58
N ASP A 295 -20.59 68.16 -36.67
CA ASP A 295 -20.33 68.92 -37.89
C ASP A 295 -18.91 69.52 -37.88
N SER A 296 -18.02 68.94 -37.05
CA SER A 296 -16.64 69.36 -36.84
C SER A 296 -15.67 68.33 -37.42
N THR A 297 -14.60 68.79 -38.06
CA THR A 297 -13.54 67.96 -38.67
C THR A 297 -12.93 67.02 -37.66
N LEU A 298 -12.79 67.40 -36.38
CA LEU A 298 -12.25 66.52 -35.34
C LEU A 298 -13.16 66.50 -34.10
N THR A 299 -13.69 65.32 -33.77
CA THR A 299 -14.64 65.13 -32.67
C THR A 299 -14.13 64.07 -31.71
N LYS A 300 -14.06 64.40 -30.40
CA LYS A 300 -13.71 63.43 -29.37
C LYS A 300 -14.85 62.44 -29.15
N LEU A 301 -14.53 61.15 -29.01
CA LEU A 301 -15.46 60.12 -28.58
C LEU A 301 -15.20 59.80 -27.09
N PRO A 302 -15.82 60.53 -26.15
CA PRO A 302 -15.54 60.33 -24.72
C PRO A 302 -15.99 58.95 -24.25
N ASN A 303 -15.13 58.31 -23.45
CA ASN A 303 -15.33 56.96 -22.92
C ASN A 303 -15.60 55.92 -24.02
N SER A 304 -15.24 56.21 -25.28
CA SER A 304 -15.29 55.18 -26.29
C SER A 304 -14.36 54.07 -25.88
N GLU A 305 -14.71 52.86 -26.24
CA GLU A 305 -13.85 51.71 -26.08
C GLU A 305 -13.46 51.18 -27.47
N ASN A 306 -12.41 50.35 -27.55
CA ASN A 306 -11.92 49.73 -28.79
C ASN A 306 -12.97 48.85 -29.52
N SER A 307 -13.89 49.45 -30.29
CA SER A 307 -15.07 48.80 -30.88
C SER A 307 -15.23 49.19 -32.35
N PHE A 308 -16.46 49.25 -32.87
CA PHE A 308 -16.77 49.73 -34.20
C PHE A 308 -17.85 50.80 -34.14
N VAL A 309 -17.78 51.75 -35.06
CA VAL A 309 -18.84 52.72 -35.27
C VAL A 309 -20.08 51.99 -35.82
N ARG A 310 -21.26 52.37 -35.33
CA ARG A 310 -22.57 51.85 -35.72
C ARG A 310 -23.49 52.97 -36.16
N ASN A 311 -24.52 52.61 -36.93
CA ASN A 311 -25.60 53.50 -37.36
C ASN A 311 -25.10 54.85 -37.93
N MET A 312 -23.96 54.84 -38.64
CA MET A 312 -23.35 56.06 -39.15
C MET A 312 -24.16 56.62 -40.33
N GLN A 313 -24.62 57.85 -40.18
CA GLN A 313 -25.29 58.62 -41.22
C GLN A 313 -24.53 59.93 -41.50
N ILE A 314 -24.14 60.13 -42.75
CA ILE A 314 -23.40 61.33 -43.18
C ILE A 314 -24.33 62.17 -44.05
N LEU A 315 -24.55 63.41 -43.64
CA LEU A 315 -25.45 64.35 -44.29
C LEU A 315 -24.64 65.42 -45.05
N GLY A 316 -25.07 65.67 -46.28
CA GLY A 316 -24.48 66.69 -47.14
C GLY A 316 -24.63 68.10 -46.60
N LYS A 317 -23.59 68.91 -46.79
CA LYS A 317 -23.61 70.34 -46.51
C LYS A 317 -23.25 71.09 -47.79
N THR A 318 -24.02 72.12 -48.10
CA THR A 318 -23.77 73.01 -49.25
C THR A 318 -23.56 74.41 -48.72
N LEU A 319 -22.49 75.06 -49.18
CA LEU A 319 -22.18 76.45 -48.86
C LEU A 319 -22.30 77.30 -50.12
N GLN A 320 -22.86 78.49 -49.99
CA GLN A 320 -22.91 79.49 -51.04
C GLN A 320 -21.98 80.64 -50.68
N ASN A 321 -21.04 80.96 -51.56
CA ASN A 321 -20.22 82.15 -51.46
C ASN A 321 -20.93 83.34 -52.10
N LEU A 322 -21.35 84.29 -51.26
CA LEU A 322 -22.08 85.49 -51.65
C LEU A 322 -21.20 86.58 -52.29
N VAL A 323 -19.86 86.40 -52.37
CA VAL A 323 -18.91 87.41 -52.88
C VAL A 323 -18.89 87.51 -54.43
N GLY A 324 -19.91 87.01 -55.13
CA GLY A 324 -19.92 86.84 -56.59
C GLY A 324 -20.95 87.64 -57.41
N ALA A 325 -21.92 88.34 -56.82
CA ALA A 325 -23.08 88.80 -57.60
C ALA A 325 -22.96 90.19 -58.26
N LYS A 326 -22.03 91.05 -57.83
CA LYS A 326 -21.63 92.36 -58.44
C LYS A 326 -20.80 93.13 -57.40
N ALA A 327 -19.52 92.80 -57.23
CA ALA A 327 -18.64 93.65 -56.43
C ALA A 327 -18.25 94.88 -57.28
N VAL A 328 -18.56 96.09 -56.80
CA VAL A 328 -18.21 97.33 -57.51
C VAL A 328 -16.97 97.92 -56.84
N PRO A 329 -15.78 97.83 -57.45
CA PRO A 329 -14.59 98.45 -56.90
C PRO A 329 -14.69 99.97 -57.04
N SER A 330 -14.56 100.70 -55.93
CA SER A 330 -14.15 102.11 -55.96
C SER A 330 -12.65 102.16 -55.64
N ASN A 331 -11.83 102.50 -56.65
CA ASN A 331 -10.37 102.62 -56.54
C ASN A 331 -9.57 101.34 -56.17
N SER A 332 -10.07 100.14 -56.48
CA SER A 332 -9.36 98.86 -56.28
C SER A 332 -9.17 98.06 -57.58
N ILE A 333 -8.14 97.19 -57.63
CA ILE A 333 -7.90 96.25 -58.74
C ILE A 333 -8.25 94.84 -58.27
N VAL A 334 -9.03 94.12 -59.09
CA VAL A 334 -9.39 92.71 -58.87
C VAL A 334 -8.61 91.85 -59.86
N GLU A 335 -7.81 90.91 -59.35
CA GLU A 335 -7.10 89.90 -60.13
C GLU A 335 -7.45 88.51 -59.57
N GLY A 336 -8.38 87.80 -60.21
CA GLY A 336 -8.78 86.46 -59.77
C GLY A 336 -9.50 86.45 -58.43
N SER A 337 -8.90 85.83 -57.40
CA SER A 337 -9.38 85.85 -56.01
C SER A 337 -8.74 86.97 -55.17
N LYS A 338 -7.81 87.74 -55.75
CA LYS A 338 -7.05 88.79 -55.09
C LYS A 338 -7.64 90.17 -55.36
N TRP A 339 -7.66 90.97 -54.32
CA TRP A 339 -8.20 92.32 -54.30
C TRP A 339 -7.13 93.24 -53.75
N ILE A 340 -6.69 94.18 -54.57
CA ILE A 340 -5.71 95.19 -54.19
C ILE A 340 -6.47 96.47 -53.86
N VAL A 341 -6.54 96.79 -52.57
CA VAL A 341 -7.08 98.07 -52.11
C VAL A 341 -5.92 99.08 -52.12
N LYS A 342 -5.96 100.02 -53.06
CA LYS A 342 -4.93 101.05 -53.20
C LYS A 342 -5.24 102.23 -52.28
N GLY A 343 -4.19 102.73 -51.62
CA GLY A 343 -4.25 103.96 -50.85
C GLY A 343 -4.22 105.21 -51.76
N GLU A 344 -5.14 106.15 -51.58
CA GLU A 344 -5.12 107.46 -52.27
C GLU A 344 -4.58 108.58 -51.39
N SER A 345 -3.85 109.53 -51.99
CA SER A 345 -3.34 110.73 -51.30
C SER A 345 -4.43 111.81 -51.16
N ASN A 346 -4.86 112.09 -49.93
CA ASN A 346 -5.42 113.36 -49.46
C ASN A 346 -6.75 113.91 -50.04
N THR A 347 -7.64 113.10 -50.59
CA THR A 347 -9.05 113.52 -50.83
C THR A 347 -10.03 112.62 -50.08
N LYS A 348 -11.14 113.18 -49.58
CA LYS A 348 -12.21 112.55 -48.75
C LYS A 348 -12.96 111.34 -49.40
N LYS A 349 -12.34 110.60 -50.32
CA LYS A 349 -12.94 109.41 -50.91
C LYS A 349 -12.30 108.17 -50.29
N ASP A 350 -13.08 107.42 -49.52
CA ASP A 350 -12.66 106.11 -49.03
C ASP A 350 -12.57 105.14 -50.22
N SER A 351 -11.43 104.43 -50.39
CA SER A 351 -11.40 103.28 -51.31
C SER A 351 -12.24 102.17 -50.68
N ARG A 352 -13.44 101.94 -51.21
CA ARG A 352 -14.38 100.93 -50.71
C ARG A 352 -14.44 99.74 -51.67
N LEU A 353 -14.38 98.54 -51.10
CA LEU A 353 -14.81 97.34 -51.76
C LEU A 353 -16.24 97.00 -51.35
N ILE A 354 -17.22 97.33 -52.19
CA ILE A 354 -18.63 97.11 -51.91
C ILE A 354 -19.02 95.70 -52.38
N PHE A 355 -19.51 94.89 -51.45
CA PHE A 355 -20.15 93.61 -51.77
C PHE A 355 -21.57 93.88 -52.28
N SER A 356 -22.01 93.13 -53.29
CA SER A 356 -23.24 93.40 -54.06
C SER A 356 -24.48 93.63 -53.20
N GLU A 357 -25.33 94.55 -53.68
CA GLU A 357 -26.64 94.86 -53.12
C GLU A 357 -27.51 93.58 -53.04
N GLY A 358 -28.22 93.37 -51.93
CA GLY A 358 -29.33 92.41 -51.83
C GLY A 358 -29.03 90.96 -51.41
N LEU A 359 -27.80 90.60 -51.04
CA LEU A 359 -27.45 89.20 -50.67
C LEU A 359 -27.46 88.87 -49.17
N ILE A 360 -27.59 89.88 -48.31
CA ILE A 360 -27.50 89.73 -46.86
C ILE A 360 -28.85 90.09 -46.25
N GLU A 361 -29.37 89.19 -45.41
CA GLU A 361 -30.65 89.33 -44.74
C GLU A 361 -30.51 89.92 -43.34
N ASP A 362 -31.55 90.60 -42.86
CA ASP A 362 -31.67 91.09 -41.48
C ASP A 362 -31.74 89.94 -40.47
N ASN A 363 -31.13 90.12 -39.29
CA ASN A 363 -31.17 89.18 -38.16
C ASN A 363 -30.62 87.76 -38.48
N HIS A 364 -29.75 87.65 -39.48
CA HIS A 364 -29.13 86.40 -39.93
C HIS A 364 -27.64 86.35 -39.60
N LEU A 365 -27.14 85.13 -39.42
CA LEU A 365 -25.72 84.88 -39.19
C LEU A 365 -25.01 84.72 -40.53
N TYR A 366 -23.86 85.34 -40.65
CA TYR A 366 -22.95 85.15 -41.77
C TYR A 366 -21.54 84.93 -41.25
N THR A 367 -20.79 84.09 -41.95
CA THR A 367 -19.37 83.90 -41.71
C THR A 367 -18.58 84.57 -42.81
N VAL A 368 -17.80 85.57 -42.42
CA VAL A 368 -16.92 86.34 -43.31
C VAL A 368 -15.52 85.78 -43.19
N ILE A 369 -14.94 85.39 -44.32
CA ILE A 369 -13.58 84.86 -44.42
C ILE A 369 -12.81 85.69 -45.44
N LEU A 370 -11.58 86.05 -45.12
CA LEU A 370 -10.64 86.64 -46.06
C LEU A 370 -9.20 86.41 -45.59
N THR A 371 -8.27 86.41 -46.54
CA THR A 371 -6.85 86.26 -46.26
C THR A 371 -6.14 87.58 -46.57
N VAL A 372 -5.43 88.14 -45.59
CA VAL A 372 -4.55 89.29 -45.81
C VAL A 372 -3.19 88.77 -46.26
N GLU A 373 -2.90 88.89 -47.56
CA GLU A 373 -1.62 88.43 -48.13
C GLU A 373 -0.49 89.43 -47.87
N LYS A 374 -0.81 90.73 -47.91
CA LYS A 374 0.16 91.80 -47.72
C LYS A 374 -0.49 93.02 -47.08
N ASN A 375 0.15 93.54 -46.04
CA ASN A 375 -0.26 94.74 -45.35
C ASN A 375 0.96 95.69 -45.22
N ASP A 376 1.12 96.59 -46.19
CA ASP A 376 2.23 97.56 -46.23
C ASP A 376 2.05 98.73 -45.25
N TYR A 377 1.05 98.67 -44.38
CA TYR A 377 0.68 99.76 -43.48
C TYR A 377 1.61 99.77 -42.24
N PRO A 378 2.35 100.87 -41.96
CA PRO A 378 3.31 100.89 -40.85
C PRO A 378 2.68 101.16 -39.46
N LYS A 379 1.56 101.89 -39.35
CA LYS A 379 0.84 102.19 -38.09
C LYS A 379 -0.64 102.62 -38.25
N GLY A 380 -1.53 101.72 -38.66
CA GLY A 380 -2.95 102.09 -38.78
C GLY A 380 -3.85 100.95 -39.21
N GLU A 381 -5.13 101.27 -39.21
CA GLU A 381 -6.22 100.30 -39.11
C GLU A 381 -6.85 100.06 -40.49
N LEU A 382 -6.84 98.81 -40.96
CA LEU A 382 -7.83 98.36 -41.95
C LEU A 382 -9.14 98.15 -41.19
N ALA A 383 -10.26 98.69 -41.70
CA ALA A 383 -11.58 98.50 -41.12
C ALA A 383 -12.47 97.76 -42.13
N LEU A 384 -12.77 96.50 -41.84
CA LEU A 384 -13.88 95.81 -42.49
C LEU A 384 -15.16 96.26 -41.80
N LYS A 385 -16.05 96.95 -42.52
CA LYS A 385 -17.27 97.50 -41.94
C LYS A 385 -18.49 96.75 -42.47
N PHE A 386 -19.25 96.21 -41.52
CA PHE A 386 -20.60 95.74 -41.73
C PHE A 386 -21.54 96.78 -41.12
N ASN A 387 -22.47 97.31 -41.92
CA ASN A 387 -23.29 98.46 -41.53
C ASN A 387 -24.22 98.12 -40.36
N LEU A 388 -23.92 98.68 -39.19
CA LEU A 388 -24.77 98.66 -37.99
C LEU A 388 -25.12 100.12 -37.67
N ASN A 389 -26.41 100.43 -37.54
CA ASN A 389 -26.88 101.78 -37.26
C ASN A 389 -26.19 102.42 -36.03
N ASN A 390 -25.81 103.69 -36.17
CA ASN A 390 -25.48 104.69 -35.12
C ASN A 390 -26.03 104.34 -33.71
N TYR A 391 -25.31 104.27 -32.58
CA TYR A 391 -24.43 105.27 -31.95
C TYR A 391 -23.52 104.69 -30.83
N ASN A 392 -23.39 103.37 -30.64
CA ASN A 392 -22.48 102.82 -29.63
C ASN A 392 -21.13 102.38 -30.24
N THR A 393 -20.03 102.77 -29.59
CA THR A 393 -18.66 102.59 -30.09
C THR A 393 -18.06 101.21 -29.82
N GLU A 394 -18.74 100.33 -29.08
CA GLU A 394 -18.15 99.07 -28.59
C GLU A 394 -18.57 97.82 -29.40
N ASP A 395 -19.71 97.82 -30.10
CA ASP A 395 -20.26 96.66 -30.83
C ASP A 395 -20.28 96.82 -32.35
N ARG A 396 -19.42 97.70 -32.87
CA ARG A 396 -19.39 97.86 -34.31
C ARG A 396 -18.70 96.65 -34.94
N GLY A 397 -19.31 96.02 -35.95
CA GLY A 397 -18.77 94.92 -36.77
C GLY A 397 -17.55 95.34 -37.60
N TYR A 398 -16.53 95.83 -36.89
CA TYR A 398 -15.29 96.40 -37.35
C TYR A 398 -14.22 95.35 -37.09
N PHE A 399 -13.46 95.04 -38.11
CA PHE A 399 -12.26 94.23 -37.95
C PHE A 399 -11.11 95.21 -38.00
N LYS A 400 -10.32 95.29 -36.92
CA LYS A 400 -9.08 96.03 -36.92
C LYS A 400 -7.96 95.07 -37.26
N ILE A 401 -7.28 95.33 -38.37
CA ILE A 401 -6.02 94.66 -38.68
C ILE A 401 -4.92 95.70 -38.48
N TYR A 402 -3.98 95.39 -37.60
CA TYR A 402 -2.88 96.29 -37.29
C TYR A 402 -1.79 96.20 -38.35
N GLY A 403 -1.02 97.27 -38.50
CA GLY A 403 0.03 97.37 -39.50
C GLY A 403 1.01 96.19 -39.47
N GLY A 404 1.22 95.55 -40.63
CA GLY A 404 2.10 94.38 -40.79
C GLY A 404 1.45 93.02 -40.52
N GLU A 405 0.20 92.95 -40.03
CA GLU A 405 -0.50 91.68 -39.84
C GLU A 405 -0.92 91.04 -41.19
N THR A 406 -0.63 89.75 -41.33
CA THR A 406 -0.99 88.90 -42.48
C THR A 406 -1.62 87.60 -41.98
N GLY A 407 -2.50 86.97 -42.75
CA GLY A 407 -3.13 85.69 -42.42
C GLY A 407 -4.63 85.64 -42.69
N THR A 408 -5.26 84.50 -42.41
CA THR A 408 -6.70 84.28 -42.64
C THR A 408 -7.53 84.72 -41.44
N ILE A 409 -8.51 85.56 -41.73
CA ILE A 409 -9.43 86.16 -40.77
C ILE A 409 -10.79 85.51 -40.98
N ILE A 410 -11.43 85.12 -39.88
CA ILE A 410 -12.79 84.60 -39.84
C ILE A 410 -13.56 85.42 -38.83
N LYS A 411 -14.80 85.76 -39.14
CA LYS A 411 -15.71 86.30 -38.16
C LYS A 411 -17.13 85.90 -38.49
N VAL A 412 -17.81 85.43 -37.45
CA VAL A 412 -19.26 85.29 -37.47
C VAL A 412 -19.85 86.65 -37.12
N ILE A 413 -20.69 87.16 -38.00
CA ILE A 413 -21.43 88.40 -37.81
C ILE A 413 -22.92 88.08 -37.78
N LYS A 414 -23.65 88.77 -36.90
CA LYS A 414 -25.11 88.78 -36.92
C LYS A 414 -25.56 90.13 -37.45
N THR A 415 -26.39 90.14 -38.47
CA THR A 415 -26.96 91.36 -39.03
C THR A 415 -28.12 91.84 -38.15
N GLU A 416 -28.35 93.15 -38.06
CA GLU A 416 -29.49 93.75 -37.34
C GLU A 416 -30.50 94.34 -38.34
N PRO A 417 -31.74 94.67 -37.95
CA PRO A 417 -32.75 95.22 -38.86
C PRO A 417 -32.30 96.51 -39.57
N ILE A 418 -32.32 96.54 -40.90
CA ILE A 418 -31.76 97.65 -41.68
C ILE A 418 -32.82 98.73 -41.91
N SER A 419 -32.59 99.93 -41.38
CA SER A 419 -33.28 101.16 -41.82
C SER A 419 -32.24 102.22 -42.21
N ASN A 420 -32.08 102.42 -43.52
CA ASN A 420 -31.08 103.22 -44.27
C ASN A 420 -29.77 102.50 -44.66
N ILE A 421 -29.44 102.58 -45.95
CA ILE A 421 -28.56 101.67 -46.69
C ILE A 421 -27.14 102.23 -46.83
N GLU A 422 -26.16 101.59 -46.21
CA GLU A 422 -24.78 101.45 -46.70
C GLU A 422 -24.43 99.95 -46.71
N TYR A 423 -23.81 99.48 -47.79
CA TYR A 423 -23.55 98.06 -48.03
C TYR A 423 -22.36 97.55 -47.20
N PRO A 424 -22.17 96.23 -47.01
CA PRO A 424 -20.94 95.72 -46.43
C PRO A 424 -19.78 96.11 -47.33
N TYR A 425 -18.73 96.68 -46.75
CA TYR A 425 -17.55 97.02 -47.51
C TYR A 425 -16.25 96.86 -46.73
N ILE A 426 -15.17 96.65 -47.48
CA ILE A 426 -13.81 96.78 -46.97
C ILE A 426 -13.37 98.22 -47.24
N GLU A 427 -12.96 98.96 -46.20
CA GLU A 427 -12.35 100.28 -46.36
C GLU A 427 -10.96 100.35 -45.71
N THR A 428 -10.10 101.19 -46.29
CA THR A 428 -8.84 101.60 -45.68
C THR A 428 -8.97 103.00 -45.08
N ILE A 429 -8.55 103.19 -43.83
CA ILE A 429 -8.59 104.51 -43.19
C ILE A 429 -7.32 105.30 -43.57
N LYS A 430 -7.50 106.35 -44.41
CA LYS A 430 -6.55 107.44 -44.74
C LYS A 430 -5.06 107.03 -44.85
N SER A 431 -4.66 106.37 -45.94
CA SER A 431 -3.25 106.02 -46.19
C SER A 431 -2.94 105.85 -47.68
N THR A 432 -1.66 105.99 -48.03
CA THR A 432 -1.11 105.71 -49.37
C THR A 432 -0.56 104.28 -49.52
N ALA A 433 -0.59 103.46 -48.45
CA ALA A 433 -0.11 102.08 -48.46
C ALA A 433 -1.13 101.11 -49.08
N ASN A 434 -0.65 100.07 -49.75
CA ASN A 434 -1.50 99.05 -50.39
C ASN A 434 -1.78 97.89 -49.43
N ILE A 435 -3.00 97.35 -49.49
CA ILE A 435 -3.36 96.09 -48.83
C ILE A 435 -3.84 95.11 -49.90
N ILE A 436 -3.33 93.88 -49.84
CA ILE A 436 -3.72 92.78 -50.71
C ILE A 436 -4.50 91.79 -49.87
N VAL A 437 -5.78 91.62 -50.19
CA VAL A 437 -6.63 90.59 -49.61
C VAL A 437 -7.01 89.56 -50.68
N SER A 438 -6.99 88.29 -50.32
CA SER A 438 -7.41 87.17 -51.17
C SER A 438 -8.53 86.37 -50.49
N ASP A 439 -9.10 85.43 -51.24
CA ASP A 439 -9.96 84.37 -50.72
C ASP A 439 -11.18 84.88 -49.94
N VAL A 440 -11.71 86.01 -50.40
CA VAL A 440 -12.84 86.68 -49.74
C VAL A 440 -14.11 85.86 -49.96
N MET A 441 -14.70 85.39 -48.87
CA MET A 441 -15.96 84.65 -48.84
C MET A 441 -16.91 85.22 -47.81
N ILE A 442 -18.18 85.26 -48.16
CA ILE A 442 -19.28 85.53 -47.24
C ILE A 442 -20.20 84.33 -47.37
N LEU A 443 -20.30 83.57 -46.29
CA LEU A 443 -21.05 82.31 -46.23
C LEU A 443 -22.22 82.51 -45.29
N GLU A 444 -23.40 82.03 -45.67
CA GLU A 444 -24.58 82.05 -44.81
C GLU A 444 -24.42 81.08 -43.64
N GLY A 445 -24.84 81.52 -42.45
CA GLY A 445 -24.74 80.77 -41.20
C GLY A 445 -23.37 80.85 -40.52
N GLU A 446 -23.27 80.14 -39.40
CA GLU A 446 -22.02 79.95 -38.69
C GLU A 446 -21.20 78.82 -39.35
N VAL A 447 -20.01 79.16 -39.83
CA VAL A 447 -19.06 78.22 -40.43
C VAL A 447 -17.92 78.02 -39.44
N LYS A 448 -17.94 76.87 -38.74
CA LYS A 448 -16.97 76.51 -37.70
C LYS A 448 -15.56 76.29 -38.25
N GLU A 449 -15.45 75.86 -39.50
CA GLU A 449 -14.20 75.47 -40.13
C GLU A 449 -14.09 76.12 -41.51
N ILE A 450 -12.94 76.73 -41.79
CA ILE A 450 -12.72 77.48 -43.03
C ILE A 450 -12.65 76.51 -44.21
N PRO A 451 -13.60 76.54 -45.15
CA PRO A 451 -13.41 75.82 -46.40
C PRO A 451 -12.30 76.48 -47.23
N PRO A 452 -11.63 75.74 -48.12
CA PRO A 452 -10.84 76.34 -49.20
C PRO A 452 -11.67 77.35 -49.99
N TYR A 453 -11.03 78.35 -50.59
CA TYR A 453 -11.74 79.34 -51.39
C TYR A 453 -12.50 78.68 -52.56
N PHE A 454 -13.77 79.05 -52.73
CA PHE A 454 -14.61 78.66 -53.87
C PHE A 454 -15.48 79.83 -54.36
N LYS A 455 -15.97 79.73 -55.60
CA LYS A 455 -16.90 80.69 -56.20
C LYS A 455 -18.27 80.04 -56.38
N GLY A 456 -19.35 80.78 -56.14
CA GLY A 456 -20.71 80.28 -56.32
C GLY A 456 -21.10 79.31 -55.20
N ILE A 457 -21.43 78.06 -55.55
CA ILE A 457 -21.88 77.02 -54.63
C ILE A 457 -20.80 75.94 -54.53
N GLN A 458 -20.61 75.36 -53.36
CA GLN A 458 -19.81 74.14 -53.20
C GLN A 458 -20.43 73.21 -52.16
N SER A 459 -20.44 71.91 -52.45
CA SER A 459 -20.99 70.88 -51.56
C SER A 459 -19.92 69.93 -50.99
N THR A 460 -20.27 69.20 -49.94
CA THR A 460 -19.40 68.21 -49.30
C THR A 460 -18.90 67.17 -50.31
N GLY A 461 -17.57 66.97 -50.35
CA GLY A 461 -16.88 66.02 -51.22
C GLY A 461 -16.57 66.54 -52.61
N GLU A 462 -17.13 67.69 -53.03
CA GLU A 462 -16.96 68.22 -54.39
C GLU A 462 -15.50 68.57 -54.70
N ALA A 463 -14.81 69.24 -53.77
CA ALA A 463 -13.39 69.57 -53.89
C ALA A 463 -12.49 68.32 -53.96
N GLU A 464 -12.94 67.21 -53.38
CA GLU A 464 -12.23 65.94 -53.33
C GLU A 464 -12.62 64.97 -54.48
N GLY A 465 -13.38 65.45 -55.47
CA GLY A 465 -13.86 64.62 -56.58
C GLY A 465 -14.93 63.61 -56.13
N ASN A 466 -15.90 64.08 -55.35
CA ASN A 466 -17.02 63.32 -54.77
C ASN A 466 -16.60 62.21 -53.80
N LYS A 467 -15.51 62.42 -53.06
CA LYS A 467 -15.01 61.48 -52.05
C LYS A 467 -15.21 62.03 -50.65
N ILE A 468 -15.72 61.20 -49.75
CA ILE A 468 -15.85 61.51 -48.33
C ILE A 468 -14.80 60.69 -47.56
N SER A 469 -13.90 61.35 -46.83
CA SER A 469 -12.82 60.69 -46.08
C SER A 469 -13.10 60.75 -44.60
N ILE A 470 -13.17 59.59 -43.96
CA ILE A 470 -13.46 59.47 -42.52
C ILE A 470 -12.37 58.64 -41.87
N LEU A 471 -11.79 59.16 -40.80
CA LEU A 471 -10.78 58.47 -40.02
C LEU A 471 -11.27 58.33 -38.58
N SER A 472 -11.01 57.19 -37.96
CA SER A 472 -11.01 57.06 -36.52
C SER A 472 -9.58 57.03 -36.03
N LYS A 473 -9.27 57.85 -35.03
CA LYS A 473 -7.93 57.96 -34.45
C LYS A 473 -7.98 57.57 -32.99
N SER A 474 -6.91 56.95 -32.50
CA SER A 474 -6.66 56.81 -31.07
C SER A 474 -6.59 58.17 -30.39
N LYS A 475 -6.60 58.22 -29.06
CA LYS A 475 -6.43 59.49 -28.36
C LYS A 475 -5.13 60.22 -28.73
N ASN A 476 -4.10 59.46 -29.11
CA ASN A 476 -2.86 60.02 -29.67
C ASN A 476 -3.07 60.33 -31.16
N LEU A 477 -3.06 61.61 -31.51
CA LEU A 477 -3.39 62.09 -32.87
C LEU A 477 -2.24 62.00 -33.88
N LEU A 478 -1.04 61.59 -33.45
CA LEU A 478 0.07 61.30 -34.36
C LEU A 478 -0.30 60.15 -35.31
N ASP A 479 0.01 60.26 -36.60
CA ASP A 479 -0.06 59.15 -37.56
C ASP A 479 1.37 58.67 -37.90
N THR A 480 1.77 57.50 -37.39
CA THR A 480 3.12 56.98 -37.57
C THR A 480 3.47 56.53 -38.98
N ASN A 481 2.48 56.39 -39.87
CA ASN A 481 2.70 56.00 -41.27
C ASN A 481 2.81 57.21 -42.21
N ASN A 482 2.11 58.32 -41.92
CA ASN A 482 2.05 59.49 -42.81
C ASN A 482 2.68 60.76 -42.21
N ASP A 483 2.71 60.92 -40.89
CA ASP A 483 3.17 62.15 -40.23
C ASP A 483 4.69 62.12 -39.96
N VAL A 484 5.36 60.98 -40.12
CA VAL A 484 6.80 60.86 -39.86
C VAL A 484 7.62 61.29 -41.08
N LYS A 485 8.02 62.56 -41.12
CA LYS A 485 8.99 63.06 -42.11
C LYS A 485 10.34 63.29 -41.45
N LEU A 486 11.18 62.26 -41.47
CA LEU A 486 12.56 62.34 -40.99
C LEU A 486 13.41 63.11 -42.00
N ARG A 487 13.74 64.38 -41.71
CA ARG A 487 14.76 65.10 -42.47
C ARG A 487 16.14 64.75 -41.92
N LEU A 488 16.87 63.92 -42.65
CA LEU A 488 18.28 63.61 -42.37
C LEU A 488 19.15 64.78 -42.86
N ASN A 489 19.96 65.36 -41.97
CA ASN A 489 21.05 66.24 -42.36
C ASN A 489 22.29 65.37 -42.63
N PRO A 490 23.25 65.74 -43.51
CA PRO A 490 24.32 64.84 -43.95
C PRO A 490 25.23 64.25 -42.85
N ASN A 491 25.20 64.82 -41.64
CA ASN A 491 26.11 64.49 -40.53
C ASN A 491 25.41 64.07 -39.23
N GLY A 492 24.10 63.79 -39.25
CA GLY A 492 23.32 63.37 -38.08
C GLY A 492 22.25 62.32 -38.45
N TYR A 493 21.68 61.63 -37.47
CA TYR A 493 20.74 60.53 -37.69
C TYR A 493 19.43 60.74 -36.91
N CYS A 494 18.32 60.44 -37.55
CA CYS A 494 16.98 60.42 -36.96
C CYS A 494 16.38 59.03 -37.13
N SER A 495 15.76 58.47 -36.08
CA SER A 495 14.95 57.25 -36.25
C SER A 495 13.72 57.24 -35.36
N TRP A 496 12.68 56.61 -35.86
CA TRP A 496 11.45 56.34 -35.16
C TRP A 496 11.16 54.84 -35.26
N ASP A 497 10.93 54.18 -34.12
CA ASP A 497 10.61 52.74 -34.07
C ASP A 497 9.13 52.45 -33.74
N GLY A 498 8.28 53.47 -33.70
CA GLY A 498 6.88 53.36 -33.29
C GLY A 498 6.61 53.83 -31.86
N ASN A 499 7.62 53.86 -31.01
CA ASN A 499 7.49 54.26 -29.61
C ASN A 499 8.54 55.30 -29.17
N LYS A 500 9.70 55.28 -29.82
CA LYS A 500 10.87 56.07 -29.48
C LYS A 500 11.40 56.83 -30.68
N LEU A 501 11.51 58.14 -30.53
CA LEU A 501 12.21 59.01 -31.47
C LEU A 501 13.64 59.20 -30.98
N VAL A 502 14.60 58.88 -31.84
CA VAL A 502 16.02 59.13 -31.62
C VAL A 502 16.45 60.30 -32.48
N VAL A 503 17.10 61.28 -31.84
CA VAL A 503 17.75 62.43 -32.48
C VAL A 503 19.23 62.36 -32.15
N ASP A 504 20.06 61.96 -33.11
CA ASP A 504 21.52 61.91 -32.96
C ASP A 504 22.18 63.07 -33.71
N THR A 505 22.93 63.85 -32.95
CA THR A 505 23.61 65.07 -33.42
C THR A 505 25.07 64.81 -33.81
N GLY A 506 25.56 63.57 -33.65
CA GLY A 506 26.95 63.18 -33.92
C GLY A 506 27.94 63.97 -33.07
N ASP A 507 29.06 64.38 -33.69
CA ASP A 507 30.14 65.14 -33.03
C ASP A 507 29.91 66.68 -33.03
N LYS A 508 28.68 67.14 -33.31
CA LYS A 508 28.37 68.57 -33.43
C LYS A 508 27.42 69.03 -32.32
N PRO A 509 27.55 70.28 -31.83
CA PRO A 509 26.69 70.80 -30.78
C PRO A 509 25.21 70.78 -31.20
N ALA A 510 24.36 70.38 -30.27
CA ALA A 510 22.94 70.01 -30.44
C ALA A 510 21.99 71.06 -31.06
N ARG A 511 22.45 72.29 -31.30
CA ARG A 511 21.59 73.44 -31.66
C ARG A 511 21.11 73.49 -33.11
N TYR A 512 21.57 72.58 -33.98
CA TYR A 512 21.31 72.65 -35.44
C TYR A 512 20.66 71.39 -36.05
N PHE A 513 20.31 70.38 -35.26
CA PHE A 513 19.78 69.10 -35.74
C PHE A 513 18.39 68.84 -35.17
N ALA A 514 17.47 68.44 -36.04
CA ALA A 514 16.04 68.41 -35.73
C ALA A 514 15.34 67.30 -36.53
N CYS A 515 14.63 66.42 -35.83
CA CYS A 515 13.67 65.49 -36.44
C CYS A 515 12.26 66.06 -36.20
N TYR A 516 11.32 65.84 -37.11
CA TYR A 516 9.97 66.38 -36.93
C TYR A 516 8.86 65.41 -37.35
N PHE A 517 7.72 65.54 -36.67
CA PHE A 517 6.46 65.00 -37.13
C PHE A 517 5.68 66.11 -37.84
N GLN A 518 5.14 65.81 -39.02
CA GLN A 518 4.28 66.70 -39.77
C GLN A 518 2.83 66.29 -39.53
N ILE A 519 2.08 67.07 -38.77
CA ILE A 519 0.69 66.75 -38.40
C ILE A 519 -0.24 67.87 -38.87
N LYS A 520 -1.43 67.51 -39.36
CA LYS A 520 -2.48 68.47 -39.68
C LYS A 520 -3.20 68.88 -38.39
N LEU A 521 -3.21 70.18 -38.09
CA LEU A 521 -3.83 70.75 -36.91
C LEU A 521 -4.91 71.76 -37.29
N TYR A 522 -5.91 71.92 -36.44
CA TYR A 522 -7.14 72.66 -36.71
C TYR A 522 -7.21 73.90 -35.82
N LYS A 523 -7.49 75.06 -36.43
CA LYS A 523 -7.68 76.33 -35.72
C LYS A 523 -8.82 76.21 -34.71
N GLY A 524 -8.63 76.79 -33.51
CA GLY A 524 -9.65 76.77 -32.45
C GLY A 524 -9.69 75.49 -31.61
N VAL A 525 -8.93 74.45 -31.98
CA VAL A 525 -8.74 73.25 -31.16
C VAL A 525 -7.62 73.48 -30.14
N ASN A 526 -7.86 73.12 -28.89
CA ASN A 526 -6.85 73.17 -27.83
C ASN A 526 -6.04 71.88 -27.84
N TYR A 527 -4.79 71.94 -28.25
CA TYR A 527 -3.90 70.78 -28.27
C TYR A 527 -3.06 70.73 -27.01
N LYS A 528 -2.78 69.50 -26.55
CA LYS A 528 -1.79 69.22 -25.52
C LYS A 528 -0.82 68.18 -26.04
N ILE A 529 0.47 68.47 -25.92
CA ILE A 529 1.55 67.53 -26.23
C ILE A 529 2.27 67.12 -24.94
N ASP A 530 2.54 65.83 -24.79
CA ASP A 530 3.33 65.25 -23.70
C ASP A 530 4.39 64.28 -24.29
N PHE A 531 5.57 64.20 -23.70
CA PHE A 531 6.68 63.36 -24.15
C PHE A 531 7.72 63.18 -23.03
N LYS A 532 8.47 62.08 -23.04
CA LYS A 532 9.54 61.81 -22.05
C LYS A 532 10.92 61.76 -22.71
N PRO A 533 11.77 62.78 -22.51
CA PRO A 533 13.11 62.75 -23.03
C PRO A 533 14.11 62.11 -22.04
N ASN A 534 15.14 61.42 -22.53
CA ASN A 534 16.22 60.86 -21.71
C ASN A 534 17.22 61.91 -21.19
N ILE A 535 17.31 63.08 -21.84
CA ILE A 535 18.12 64.23 -21.44
C ILE A 535 17.33 65.54 -21.63
N ILE A 536 17.85 66.66 -21.11
CA ILE A 536 17.21 67.97 -21.24
C ILE A 536 17.07 68.34 -22.72
N SER A 537 15.83 68.55 -23.15
CA SER A 537 15.50 68.78 -24.54
C SER A 537 14.22 69.61 -24.69
N GLY A 538 13.85 69.93 -25.93
CA GLY A 538 12.63 70.66 -26.22
C GLY A 538 12.03 70.31 -27.57
N ILE A 539 10.83 70.86 -27.79
CA ILE A 539 10.15 70.85 -29.07
C ILE A 539 9.97 72.28 -29.57
N ARG A 540 9.84 72.44 -30.89
CA ARG A 540 9.48 73.68 -31.58
C ARG A 540 8.41 73.32 -32.59
N MET A 541 7.45 74.20 -32.81
CA MET A 541 6.48 74.03 -33.87
C MET A 541 6.69 75.08 -34.97
N CYS A 542 6.35 74.74 -36.22
CA CYS A 542 6.22 75.72 -37.29
C CYS A 542 5.18 75.28 -38.31
N ASP A 543 4.45 76.26 -38.84
CA ASP A 543 3.56 76.11 -39.98
C ASP A 543 4.38 75.81 -41.24
N ILE A 544 3.97 74.81 -42.02
CA ILE A 544 4.69 74.37 -43.21
C ILE A 544 4.77 75.44 -44.31
N LYS A 545 3.74 76.29 -44.46
CA LYS A 545 3.63 77.23 -45.58
C LYS A 545 4.36 78.52 -45.31
N THR A 546 4.21 79.05 -44.09
CA THR A 546 4.83 80.33 -43.75
C THR A 546 6.25 80.17 -43.21
N LEU A 547 6.60 78.97 -42.70
CA LEU A 547 7.84 78.70 -41.95
C LEU A 547 8.11 79.72 -40.83
N ASN A 548 7.11 80.53 -40.47
CA ASN A 548 7.22 81.54 -39.44
C ASN A 548 7.34 80.83 -38.08
N ASN A 549 8.28 81.29 -37.25
CA ASN A 549 8.57 80.73 -35.93
C ASN A 549 7.33 80.82 -35.03
N GLY A 550 6.62 79.71 -34.87
CA GLY A 550 5.43 79.62 -34.02
C GLY A 550 5.66 78.69 -32.83
N TYR A 551 5.87 79.26 -31.64
CA TYR A 551 5.59 78.68 -30.32
C TYR A 551 6.11 77.24 -30.05
N ILE A 552 7.24 77.15 -29.36
CA ILE A 552 7.47 76.53 -28.04
C ILE A 552 8.98 76.60 -27.82
N THR A 553 9.40 77.28 -26.75
CA THR A 553 10.81 77.36 -26.32
C THR A 553 10.86 77.36 -24.79
N LYS A 554 10.98 76.17 -24.22
CA LYS A 554 11.89 75.76 -23.12
C LYS A 554 11.29 74.60 -22.32
N ALA A 555 11.97 73.47 -22.40
CA ALA A 555 12.20 72.50 -21.33
C ALA A 555 10.99 72.02 -20.52
N ASN A 556 9.83 71.79 -21.15
CA ASN A 556 8.75 71.09 -20.46
C ASN A 556 8.27 69.89 -21.29
N PRO A 557 8.30 68.68 -20.72
CA PRO A 557 7.80 67.46 -21.37
C PRO A 557 6.30 67.56 -21.71
N LYS A 558 5.58 68.56 -21.18
CA LYS A 558 4.13 68.74 -21.31
C LYS A 558 3.77 70.19 -21.61
N THR A 559 3.01 70.47 -22.68
CA THR A 559 2.60 71.85 -23.04
C THR A 559 1.26 71.90 -23.76
N ASN A 560 0.46 72.94 -23.47
CA ASN A 560 -0.78 73.28 -24.17
C ASN A 560 -0.52 74.34 -25.24
N PHE A 561 -1.17 74.23 -26.39
CA PHE A 561 -1.09 75.23 -27.45
C PHE A 561 -2.33 75.21 -28.35
N THR A 562 -2.49 76.28 -29.12
CA THR A 562 -3.48 76.41 -30.20
C THR A 562 -2.76 76.80 -31.49
N VAL A 563 -3.37 76.53 -32.64
CA VAL A 563 -2.81 76.90 -33.94
C VAL A 563 -3.56 78.08 -34.55
N PRO A 564 -2.87 79.04 -35.19
CA PRO A 564 -3.49 80.23 -35.77
C PRO A 564 -4.30 79.94 -37.03
N ASN A 565 -3.96 78.87 -37.76
CA ASN A 565 -4.59 78.44 -39.00
C ASN A 565 -4.77 76.92 -39.01
N THR A 566 -5.75 76.42 -39.74
CA THR A 566 -5.88 74.99 -40.03
C THR A 566 -4.90 74.63 -41.15
N ASP A 567 -3.80 73.96 -40.83
CA ASP A 567 -2.77 73.57 -41.81
C ASP A 567 -1.90 72.41 -41.27
N TYR A 568 -0.93 71.98 -42.07
CA TYR A 568 0.13 71.09 -41.62
C TYR A 568 1.19 71.86 -40.83
N TYR A 569 1.51 71.35 -39.64
CA TYR A 569 2.54 71.84 -38.75
C TYR A 569 3.64 70.82 -38.58
N ASN A 570 4.89 71.28 -38.58
CA ASN A 570 6.03 70.46 -38.19
C ASN A 570 6.26 70.61 -36.68
N ILE A 571 6.15 69.52 -35.93
CA ILE A 571 6.56 69.42 -34.53
C ILE A 571 8.00 68.90 -34.51
N ILE A 572 8.93 69.81 -34.27
CA ILE A 572 10.37 69.62 -34.35
C ILE A 572 10.95 69.29 -32.97
N PHE A 573 11.63 68.16 -32.84
CA PHE A 573 12.31 67.70 -31.64
C PHE A 573 13.80 68.00 -31.73
N TYR A 574 14.36 68.65 -30.70
CA TYR A 574 15.77 69.02 -30.63
C TYR A 574 16.32 68.96 -29.21
N SER A 575 17.63 68.74 -29.08
CA SER A 575 18.32 68.73 -27.80
C SER A 575 18.73 70.14 -27.36
N THR A 576 18.51 70.47 -26.08
CA THR A 576 18.82 71.78 -25.50
C THR A 576 20.00 71.66 -24.55
N GLY A 577 21.19 71.45 -25.09
CA GLY A 577 22.44 71.58 -24.34
C GLY A 577 23.02 73.00 -24.45
N ASP A 578 23.05 73.73 -23.33
CA ASP A 578 24.03 74.81 -23.11
C ASP A 578 25.42 74.26 -22.71
N THR A 579 25.56 72.93 -22.59
CA THR A 579 26.79 72.24 -22.23
C THR A 579 27.20 71.22 -23.30
N GLU A 580 28.50 70.95 -23.37
CA GLU A 580 29.23 70.08 -24.32
C GLU A 580 28.81 68.58 -24.30
N ALA A 581 27.58 68.26 -23.92
CA ALA A 581 27.02 66.91 -24.04
C ALA A 581 26.73 66.61 -25.52
N LEU A 582 27.77 66.20 -26.24
CA LEU A 582 27.67 65.48 -27.51
C LEU A 582 26.89 64.19 -27.24
N GLY A 583 25.80 63.95 -27.97
CA GLY A 583 25.13 62.67 -27.87
C GLY A 583 23.65 62.60 -28.26
N LYS A 584 23.28 61.37 -28.60
CA LYS A 584 21.96 60.85 -28.93
C LYS A 584 20.89 61.19 -27.87
N THR A 585 19.85 61.92 -28.29
CA THR A 585 18.64 62.18 -27.50
C THR A 585 17.56 61.19 -27.87
N GLU A 586 16.88 60.62 -26.87
CA GLU A 586 15.76 59.70 -27.05
C GLU A 586 14.51 60.32 -26.43
N TYR A 587 13.41 60.35 -27.18
CA TYR A 587 12.09 60.77 -26.73
C TYR A 587 11.16 59.56 -26.81
N THR A 588 10.53 59.21 -25.69
CA THR A 588 9.49 58.18 -25.63
C THR A 588 8.16 58.79 -25.23
N ASP A 589 7.10 57.99 -25.29
CA ASP A 589 5.76 58.36 -24.82
C ASP A 589 5.22 59.65 -25.45
N ILE A 590 5.57 59.90 -26.73
CA ILE A 590 5.16 61.12 -27.44
C ILE A 590 3.67 61.02 -27.77
N ILE A 591 2.88 61.91 -27.18
CA ILE A 591 1.43 61.97 -27.38
C ILE A 591 0.97 63.39 -27.65
N ILE A 592 0.09 63.55 -28.64
CA ILE A 592 -0.66 64.78 -28.86
C ILE A 592 -2.16 64.49 -28.81
N VAL A 593 -2.88 65.23 -27.96
CA VAL A 593 -4.33 65.10 -27.76
C VAL A 593 -5.03 66.43 -28.05
N ALA A 594 -6.30 66.38 -28.44
CA ALA A 594 -7.13 67.55 -28.70
C ALA A 594 -8.26 67.69 -27.68
N ASN A 595 -8.47 68.88 -27.11
CA ASN A 595 -9.53 69.18 -26.16
C ASN A 595 -9.61 68.17 -24.98
N SER A 596 -8.44 67.68 -24.53
CA SER A 596 -8.33 66.65 -23.50
C SER A 596 -7.15 66.93 -22.58
N ASP A 597 -7.34 66.71 -21.28
CA ASP A 597 -6.25 66.78 -20.31
C ASP A 597 -5.53 65.45 -20.10
N ASP A 598 -6.17 64.33 -20.45
CA ASP A 598 -5.58 63.00 -20.39
C ASP A 598 -4.43 62.88 -21.41
N THR A 599 -3.24 62.64 -20.88
CA THR A 599 -1.96 62.54 -21.58
C THR A 599 -1.27 61.23 -21.23
N ASN A 600 -2.00 60.27 -20.66
CA ASN A 600 -1.50 58.92 -20.49
C ASN A 600 -1.19 58.37 -21.88
N TYR A 601 0.07 58.00 -22.08
CA TYR A 601 0.54 57.56 -23.38
C TYR A 601 -0.21 56.32 -23.86
N VAL A 602 -0.61 56.36 -25.13
CA VAL A 602 -1.02 55.19 -25.90
C VAL A 602 -0.38 55.27 -27.26
N GLU A 603 -0.15 54.10 -27.84
CA GLU A 603 0.36 53.99 -29.19
C GLU A 603 -0.64 54.64 -30.18
N PRO A 604 -0.15 55.49 -31.11
CA PRO A 604 -0.99 56.09 -32.14
C PRO A 604 -1.56 55.03 -33.08
N LYS A 605 -2.88 54.96 -33.17
CA LYS A 605 -3.61 54.09 -34.10
C LYS A 605 -4.59 54.90 -34.93
N THR A 606 -4.74 54.54 -36.20
CA THR A 606 -5.70 55.16 -37.12
C THR A 606 -6.36 54.08 -37.94
N ASP A 607 -7.68 54.16 -38.07
CA ASP A 607 -8.46 53.43 -39.05
C ASP A 607 -9.11 54.43 -40.00
N LYS A 608 -9.24 54.09 -41.28
CA LYS A 608 -9.69 55.03 -42.32
C LYS A 608 -10.63 54.34 -43.29
N THR A 609 -11.72 55.03 -43.62
CA THR A 609 -12.60 54.67 -44.74
C THR A 609 -12.73 55.85 -45.71
N THR A 610 -13.00 55.54 -46.98
CA THR A 610 -13.25 56.56 -48.02
C THR A 610 -14.44 56.13 -48.86
N ILE A 611 -15.46 56.97 -48.89
CA ILE A 611 -16.73 56.71 -49.58
C ILE A 611 -16.78 57.54 -50.85
N LEU A 612 -16.97 56.90 -52.00
CA LEU A 612 -17.22 57.56 -53.27
C LEU A 612 -18.73 57.73 -53.46
N VAL A 613 -19.24 58.98 -53.47
CA VAL A 613 -20.69 59.25 -53.50
C VAL A 613 -21.31 59.26 -54.90
N GLY A 614 -20.57 58.81 -55.93
CA GLY A 614 -21.02 58.76 -57.31
C GLY A 614 -20.64 60.00 -58.13
N ASN A 615 -21.50 60.38 -59.09
CA ASN A 615 -21.22 61.47 -60.04
C ASN A 615 -21.50 62.87 -59.49
N GLU A 616 -22.24 62.99 -58.39
CA GLU A 616 -22.61 64.27 -57.79
C GLU A 616 -22.15 64.35 -56.32
N PRO A 617 -21.77 65.53 -55.82
CA PRO A 617 -21.35 65.71 -54.43
C PRO A 617 -22.52 65.53 -53.45
N LEU A 618 -22.24 65.46 -52.15
CA LEU A 618 -23.26 65.28 -51.12
C LEU A 618 -23.85 66.64 -50.71
N LYS A 619 -25.11 66.89 -51.11
CA LYS A 619 -25.72 68.23 -51.07
C LYS A 619 -26.59 68.44 -49.84
N GLY A 620 -26.61 69.68 -49.34
CA GLY A 620 -27.52 70.18 -48.31
C GLY A 620 -28.24 71.47 -48.72
N LEU A 621 -29.29 71.82 -47.98
CA LEU A 621 -30.10 73.03 -48.14
C LEU A 621 -30.28 73.74 -46.78
N PRO A 622 -30.58 75.05 -46.77
CA PRO A 622 -30.59 75.86 -45.54
C PRO A 622 -31.64 75.41 -44.51
N ASP A 623 -32.73 74.80 -44.96
CA ASP A 623 -33.81 74.34 -44.09
C ASP A 623 -33.59 72.93 -43.51
N GLY A 624 -32.37 72.40 -43.63
CA GLY A 624 -31.94 71.14 -43.04
C GLY A 624 -32.14 69.91 -43.92
N THR A 625 -32.68 70.06 -45.14
CA THR A 625 -32.67 68.95 -46.10
C THR A 625 -31.26 68.68 -46.60
N ALA A 626 -30.86 67.41 -46.56
CA ALA A 626 -29.57 66.97 -47.05
C ALA A 626 -29.69 65.60 -47.70
N ASP A 627 -28.80 65.34 -48.66
CA ASP A 627 -28.49 63.99 -49.08
C ASP A 627 -27.88 63.23 -47.91
N ILE A 628 -28.21 61.94 -47.76
CA ILE A 628 -27.83 61.12 -46.61
C ILE A 628 -27.12 59.87 -47.11
N ILE A 629 -25.92 59.62 -46.61
CA ILE A 629 -25.26 58.32 -46.74
C ILE A 629 -25.57 57.52 -45.48
N ASP A 630 -26.14 56.34 -45.63
CA ASP A 630 -26.29 55.35 -44.57
C ASP A 630 -25.21 54.29 -44.77
N VAL A 631 -24.18 54.33 -43.91
CA VAL A 631 -22.98 53.52 -44.06
C VAL A 631 -23.28 52.03 -43.90
N GLU A 632 -24.18 51.66 -42.98
CA GLU A 632 -24.52 50.26 -42.73
C GLU A 632 -25.42 49.67 -43.81
N LYS A 633 -26.36 50.46 -44.35
CA LYS A 633 -27.18 50.02 -45.50
C LYS A 633 -26.44 50.05 -46.83
N ASN A 634 -25.25 50.68 -46.83
CA ASN A 634 -24.42 50.86 -48.01
C ASN A 634 -25.20 51.59 -49.14
N GLU A 635 -25.88 52.67 -48.75
CA GLU A 635 -26.81 53.43 -49.60
C GLU A 635 -26.63 54.94 -49.44
N ARG A 636 -26.88 55.69 -50.52
CA ARG A 636 -27.08 57.13 -50.51
C ARG A 636 -28.53 57.44 -50.83
N THR A 637 -29.17 58.29 -50.06
CA THR A 637 -30.46 58.91 -50.38
C THR A 637 -30.22 60.34 -50.84
N VAL A 638 -30.50 60.62 -52.11
CA VAL A 638 -30.45 61.94 -52.73
C VAL A 638 -31.78 62.66 -52.47
N ASN A 639 -31.74 63.70 -51.65
CA ASN A 639 -32.88 64.55 -51.32
C ASN A 639 -32.81 65.91 -52.04
N VAL A 640 -31.62 66.30 -52.50
CA VAL A 640 -31.35 67.61 -53.11
C VAL A 640 -31.01 67.45 -54.59
N GLY A 641 -31.89 67.99 -55.43
CA GLY A 641 -31.68 68.09 -56.86
C GLY A 641 -30.79 69.27 -57.20
N GLN A 642 -30.13 69.20 -58.35
CA GLN A 642 -29.30 70.27 -58.90
C GLN A 642 -29.69 70.47 -60.37
N MET A 643 -29.84 71.71 -60.81
CA MET A 643 -30.09 72.03 -62.22
C MET A 643 -29.51 73.38 -62.61
N MET A 644 -29.24 73.53 -63.90
CA MET A 644 -29.03 74.84 -64.52
C MET A 644 -30.36 75.36 -65.06
N LEU A 645 -30.76 76.57 -64.70
CA LEU A 645 -31.85 77.27 -65.38
C LEU A 645 -31.33 77.82 -66.71
N ASP A 646 -32.01 77.51 -67.80
CA ASP A 646 -31.61 77.89 -69.16
C ASP A 646 -32.76 78.50 -69.97
N GLU A 647 -32.50 79.00 -71.17
CA GLU A 647 -33.52 79.60 -72.03
C GLU A 647 -34.58 78.61 -72.57
N ALA A 648 -34.32 77.30 -72.52
CA ALA A 648 -35.23 76.25 -72.97
C ALA A 648 -36.31 75.91 -71.92
N GLY A 649 -36.12 76.37 -70.69
CA GLY A 649 -37.08 76.25 -69.59
C GLY A 649 -38.52 76.68 -69.90
N ASN A 650 -39.45 76.08 -69.16
CA ASN A 650 -40.86 76.42 -69.15
C ASN A 650 -41.09 77.62 -68.21
N TYR A 651 -40.97 78.83 -68.75
CA TYR A 651 -41.18 80.08 -68.04
C TYR A 651 -42.56 80.65 -68.30
N GLU A 652 -43.22 81.10 -67.25
CA GLU A 652 -44.46 81.86 -67.33
C GLU A 652 -44.36 83.15 -66.53
N LEU A 653 -45.00 84.21 -67.03
CA LEU A 653 -45.11 85.46 -66.29
C LEU A 653 -46.17 85.31 -65.22
N TRP A 654 -45.79 85.55 -63.99
CA TRP A 654 -46.73 85.54 -62.89
C TRP A 654 -47.32 86.93 -62.67
N ARG A 655 -48.59 87.07 -63.06
CA ARG A 655 -49.35 88.32 -62.98
C ARG A 655 -50.25 88.32 -61.75
N ASN A 656 -49.66 88.48 -60.57
CA ASN A 656 -50.41 88.91 -59.39
C ASN A 656 -49.62 89.99 -58.64
N SER A 657 -50.33 91.10 -58.37
CA SER A 657 -49.97 92.35 -57.69
C SER A 657 -49.12 93.40 -58.45
N ASP A 658 -49.64 94.63 -58.42
CA ASP A 658 -49.11 95.90 -58.94
C ASP A 658 -47.76 96.32 -58.31
N THR A 659 -46.70 95.53 -58.49
CA THR A 659 -45.36 95.92 -58.05
C THR A 659 -44.71 96.85 -59.08
N LYS A 660 -44.22 98.02 -58.63
CA LYS A 660 -43.71 99.05 -59.55
C LYS A 660 -42.33 98.67 -60.08
N LYS A 661 -41.50 98.00 -59.27
CA LYS A 661 -40.06 97.80 -59.52
C LYS A 661 -39.64 96.46 -60.17
N THR A 662 -40.36 95.36 -59.96
CA THR A 662 -39.94 94.00 -60.37
C THR A 662 -40.95 93.29 -61.28
N LEU A 663 -40.50 92.26 -61.98
CA LEU A 663 -41.32 91.34 -62.79
C LEU A 663 -41.27 89.95 -62.14
N GLY A 664 -42.44 89.35 -61.91
CA GLY A 664 -42.56 87.97 -61.42
C GLY A 664 -42.52 86.95 -62.55
N VAL A 665 -41.68 85.94 -62.39
CA VAL A 665 -41.46 84.85 -63.34
C VAL A 665 -41.57 83.54 -62.58
N ILE A 666 -42.20 82.55 -63.19
CA ILE A 666 -42.23 81.20 -62.65
C ILE A 666 -41.56 80.24 -63.62
N TYR A 667 -40.72 79.33 -63.09
CA TYR A 667 -40.11 78.21 -63.80
C TYR A 667 -40.75 76.90 -63.35
N PHE A 668 -41.33 76.13 -64.27
CA PHE A 668 -41.99 74.87 -63.95
C PHE A 668 -40.98 73.72 -63.90
N ASN A 669 -40.96 72.96 -62.79
CA ASN A 669 -40.21 71.71 -62.72
C ASN A 669 -40.94 70.65 -61.88
N PRO A 670 -41.39 69.53 -62.49
CA PRO A 670 -42.18 68.51 -61.81
C PRO A 670 -41.44 67.75 -60.70
N LEU A 671 -40.10 67.85 -60.63
CA LEU A 671 -39.28 67.16 -59.63
C LEU A 671 -39.17 67.90 -58.29
N ILE A 672 -39.75 69.10 -58.19
CA ILE A 672 -39.69 69.95 -57.00
C ILE A 672 -40.72 69.51 -55.95
N ARG A 673 -40.34 69.39 -54.66
CA ARG A 673 -41.29 69.07 -53.57
C ARG A 673 -42.21 70.24 -53.24
N ASN A 674 -43.44 69.93 -52.87
CA ASN A 674 -44.35 70.87 -52.21
C ASN A 674 -43.84 71.20 -50.79
N VAL A 675 -43.55 72.48 -50.53
CA VAL A 675 -43.12 73.06 -49.25
C VAL A 675 -44.22 73.94 -48.64
N ASP A 676 -44.36 73.99 -47.32
CA ASP A 676 -45.39 74.82 -46.70
C ASP A 676 -45.17 76.32 -47.00
N TYR A 677 -46.26 77.06 -47.25
CA TYR A 677 -46.22 78.47 -47.65
C TYR A 677 -45.41 79.37 -46.69
N TYR A 678 -45.35 79.00 -45.40
CA TYR A 678 -44.66 79.72 -44.32
C TYR A 678 -43.32 79.11 -43.89
N SER A 679 -42.86 78.04 -44.55
CA SER A 679 -41.58 77.39 -44.23
C SER A 679 -40.38 78.15 -44.79
N GLN A 680 -39.19 77.94 -44.20
CA GLN A 680 -37.93 78.38 -44.79
C GLN A 680 -37.77 77.76 -46.19
N ASN A 681 -37.25 78.54 -47.13
CA ASN A 681 -37.23 78.13 -48.52
C ASN A 681 -36.02 77.18 -48.81
N PRO A 682 -36.26 75.92 -49.24
CA PRO A 682 -35.20 74.93 -49.49
C PRO A 682 -34.54 75.14 -50.85
N VAL A 683 -33.96 76.31 -51.10
CA VAL A 683 -33.27 76.58 -52.36
C VAL A 683 -31.97 77.34 -52.14
N ILE A 684 -30.94 77.00 -52.92
CA ILE A 684 -29.68 77.75 -53.01
C ILE A 684 -29.45 78.04 -54.50
N CYS A 685 -29.03 79.27 -54.82
CA CYS A 685 -28.72 79.66 -56.19
C CYS A 685 -27.34 80.31 -56.26
N ASN A 686 -26.52 79.99 -57.27
CA ASN A 686 -25.14 80.46 -57.33
C ASN A 686 -24.97 81.99 -57.41
N LYS A 687 -26.01 82.71 -57.85
CA LYS A 687 -25.96 84.14 -58.11
C LYS A 687 -27.10 84.94 -57.50
N LEU A 688 -28.21 84.29 -57.15
CA LEU A 688 -29.37 84.95 -56.59
C LEU A 688 -29.51 84.65 -55.09
N PRO A 689 -29.92 85.63 -54.27
CA PRO A 689 -30.38 85.37 -52.93
C PRO A 689 -31.66 84.53 -52.96
N THR A 690 -31.85 83.77 -51.89
CA THR A 690 -33.06 82.99 -51.67
C THR A 690 -34.06 83.82 -50.86
N ALA A 691 -35.35 83.78 -51.21
CA ALA A 691 -36.37 84.43 -50.41
C ALA A 691 -36.65 83.64 -49.11
N LYS A 692 -36.81 84.35 -47.98
CA LYS A 692 -37.11 83.77 -46.65
C LYS A 692 -38.23 82.73 -46.64
N SER A 693 -39.28 83.02 -47.40
CA SER A 693 -40.42 82.13 -47.60
C SER A 693 -41.08 82.41 -48.94
N VAL A 694 -41.95 81.51 -49.36
CA VAL A 694 -42.83 81.72 -50.52
C VAL A 694 -43.66 83.01 -50.38
N VAL A 695 -44.01 83.41 -49.15
CA VAL A 695 -44.76 84.65 -48.89
C VAL A 695 -43.95 85.90 -49.23
N SER A 696 -42.68 85.92 -48.85
CA SER A 696 -41.80 87.10 -49.02
C SER A 696 -41.54 87.42 -50.49
N ILE A 697 -41.30 86.40 -51.32
CA ILE A 697 -41.13 86.61 -52.77
C ILE A 697 -42.42 87.11 -53.44
N ASN A 698 -43.58 86.88 -52.81
CA ASN A 698 -44.86 87.28 -53.34
C ASN A 698 -45.23 88.73 -53.00
N ASN A 699 -44.90 89.18 -51.80
CA ASN A 699 -45.48 90.40 -51.21
C ASN A 699 -44.49 91.57 -51.00
N GLU A 700 -43.19 91.36 -51.21
CA GLU A 700 -42.16 92.38 -50.97
C GLU A 700 -41.63 92.99 -52.28
N GLU A 701 -41.23 94.27 -52.26
CA GLU A 701 -40.48 94.88 -53.37
C GLU A 701 -38.98 94.58 -53.21
N TRP A 702 -38.36 94.11 -54.29
CA TRP A 702 -36.96 93.71 -54.30
C TRP A 702 -36.15 94.62 -55.23
N ASP A 703 -35.05 95.18 -54.74
CA ASP A 703 -34.14 96.00 -55.55
C ASP A 703 -33.10 95.14 -56.30
N SER A 704 -33.13 93.82 -56.12
CA SER A 704 -32.27 92.84 -56.79
C SER A 704 -33.06 91.57 -57.16
N PRO A 705 -32.61 90.77 -58.14
CA PRO A 705 -33.30 89.54 -58.48
C PRO A 705 -33.22 88.53 -57.33
N VAL A 706 -34.30 87.79 -57.06
CA VAL A 706 -34.41 86.79 -55.97
C VAL A 706 -35.09 85.52 -56.49
N ILE A 707 -34.77 84.37 -55.88
CA ILE A 707 -35.38 83.07 -56.21
C ILE A 707 -36.00 82.41 -54.97
N ALA A 708 -37.05 81.63 -55.19
CA ALA A 708 -37.69 80.82 -54.18
C ALA A 708 -38.24 79.53 -54.81
N GLN A 709 -38.14 78.39 -54.13
CA GLN A 709 -38.94 77.21 -54.43
C GLN A 709 -40.39 77.49 -54.03
N TRP A 710 -41.32 77.44 -55.00
CA TRP A 710 -42.74 77.68 -54.80
C TRP A 710 -43.55 76.40 -55.00
N SER A 711 -44.21 76.04 -53.92
CA SER A 711 -44.69 74.72 -53.58
C SER A 711 -46.07 74.31 -54.08
N GLU A 712 -47.00 75.25 -54.26
CA GLU A 712 -48.37 74.90 -54.65
C GLU A 712 -48.45 74.22 -56.03
N TYR A 713 -47.37 74.24 -56.82
CA TYR A 713 -47.39 73.72 -58.19
C TYR A 713 -46.05 73.16 -58.73
N ASN A 714 -45.08 72.77 -57.88
CA ASN A 714 -43.75 72.27 -58.28
C ASN A 714 -42.96 73.24 -59.18
N LYS A 715 -42.65 74.44 -58.67
CA LYS A 715 -42.03 75.52 -59.48
C LYS A 715 -40.96 76.29 -58.71
N PHE A 716 -40.14 77.06 -59.42
CA PHE A 716 -39.41 78.19 -58.82
C PHE A 716 -40.09 79.50 -59.15
N ALA A 717 -40.23 80.36 -58.16
CA ALA A 717 -40.54 81.76 -58.36
C ALA A 717 -39.23 82.54 -58.47
N LEU A 718 -39.13 83.39 -59.50
CA LEU A 718 -38.10 84.40 -59.64
C LEU A 718 -38.75 85.78 -59.65
N ARG A 719 -38.17 86.74 -58.94
CA ARG A 719 -38.48 88.16 -59.10
C ARG A 719 -37.25 88.82 -59.72
N ILE A 720 -37.42 89.54 -60.82
CA ILE A 720 -36.32 90.22 -61.52
C ILE A 720 -36.64 91.72 -61.62
N PRO A 721 -35.74 92.65 -61.24
CA PRO A 721 -35.98 94.08 -61.42
C PRO A 721 -36.24 94.41 -62.90
N LYS A 722 -37.25 95.24 -63.16
CA LYS A 722 -37.64 95.62 -64.53
C LYS A 722 -36.49 96.31 -65.29
N SER A 723 -35.58 96.97 -64.56
CA SER A 723 -34.38 97.62 -65.09
C SER A 723 -33.33 96.63 -65.62
N GLU A 724 -33.35 95.37 -65.18
CA GLU A 724 -32.40 94.35 -65.65
C GLU A 724 -32.86 93.60 -66.90
N LEU A 725 -34.12 93.77 -67.31
CA LEU A 725 -34.71 93.08 -68.45
C LEU A 725 -34.65 93.95 -69.72
N SER A 726 -34.23 93.38 -70.84
CA SER A 726 -34.28 94.09 -72.12
C SER A 726 -35.70 94.35 -72.64
N THR A 727 -36.63 93.45 -72.30
CA THR A 727 -38.06 93.53 -72.59
C THR A 727 -38.85 92.95 -71.43
N LEU A 728 -40.03 93.48 -71.14
CA LEU A 728 -40.86 93.05 -70.01
C LEU A 728 -41.76 91.86 -70.38
N ASP A 729 -41.19 90.86 -71.06
CA ASP A 729 -41.85 89.65 -71.53
C ASP A 729 -40.97 88.40 -71.32
N ILE A 730 -41.48 87.22 -71.70
CA ILE A 730 -40.73 85.96 -71.56
C ILE A 730 -39.43 85.96 -72.37
N ALA A 731 -39.37 86.66 -73.51
CA ALA A 731 -38.15 86.73 -74.31
C ALA A 731 -37.04 87.49 -73.56
N GLY A 732 -37.38 88.61 -72.92
CA GLY A 732 -36.46 89.37 -72.07
C GLY A 732 -35.99 88.58 -70.86
N VAL A 733 -36.89 87.81 -70.24
CA VAL A 733 -36.57 86.91 -69.12
C VAL A 733 -35.62 85.78 -69.55
N LYS A 734 -35.92 85.08 -70.64
CA LYS A 734 -35.07 83.99 -71.17
C LYS A 734 -33.67 84.48 -71.51
N LYS A 735 -33.57 85.66 -72.12
CA LYS A 735 -32.28 86.29 -72.40
C LYS A 735 -31.52 86.60 -71.11
N TRP A 736 -32.18 87.19 -70.12
CA TRP A 736 -31.56 87.48 -68.82
C TRP A 736 -31.08 86.20 -68.13
N ILE A 737 -31.85 85.11 -68.14
CA ILE A 737 -31.42 83.81 -67.59
C ILE A 737 -30.20 83.27 -68.33
N LYS A 738 -30.18 83.32 -69.66
CA LYS A 738 -29.04 82.88 -70.48
C LYS A 738 -27.75 83.65 -70.13
N ASP A 739 -27.87 84.97 -69.98
CA ASP A 739 -26.74 85.86 -69.68
C ASP A 739 -26.25 85.69 -68.22
N ASN A 740 -27.16 85.35 -67.30
CA ASN A 740 -26.84 85.19 -65.89
C ASN A 740 -26.47 83.75 -65.49
N LYS A 741 -26.83 82.70 -66.23
CA LYS A 741 -26.49 81.28 -65.92
C LYS A 741 -26.69 80.91 -64.44
N LEU A 742 -27.94 80.61 -64.08
CA LEU A 742 -28.32 80.30 -62.71
C LEU A 742 -28.23 78.80 -62.45
N GLU A 743 -27.41 78.44 -61.49
CA GLU A 743 -27.34 77.09 -60.94
C GLU A 743 -28.16 77.04 -59.67
N VAL A 744 -29.07 76.07 -59.57
CA VAL A 744 -30.06 75.98 -58.49
C VAL A 744 -30.05 74.59 -57.87
N TYR A 745 -29.94 74.57 -56.54
CA TYR A 745 -30.05 73.38 -55.70
C TYR A 745 -31.39 73.45 -54.97
N TYR A 746 -32.17 72.36 -54.99
CA TYR A 746 -33.57 72.38 -54.58
C TYR A 746 -34.01 71.07 -53.97
N ARG A 747 -35.07 71.09 -53.16
CA ARG A 747 -35.61 69.88 -52.54
C ARG A 747 -36.42 69.05 -53.54
N LEU A 748 -36.03 67.78 -53.72
CA LEU A 748 -36.73 66.82 -54.58
C LEU A 748 -38.09 66.40 -54.01
N ALA A 749 -39.08 66.26 -54.89
CA ALA A 749 -40.42 65.76 -54.56
C ALA A 749 -40.37 64.31 -54.05
N ASN A 750 -39.55 63.49 -54.72
CA ASN A 750 -39.31 62.10 -54.38
C ASN A 750 -37.80 61.90 -54.23
N PRO A 751 -37.31 61.54 -53.04
CA PRO A 751 -35.91 61.16 -52.86
C PRO A 751 -35.51 59.99 -53.75
N ILE A 752 -34.24 59.94 -54.16
CA ILE A 752 -33.67 58.86 -54.99
C ILE A 752 -32.67 58.09 -54.14
N THR A 753 -32.84 56.77 -54.01
CA THR A 753 -31.89 55.91 -53.29
C THR A 753 -30.96 55.22 -54.27
N GLU A 754 -29.66 55.34 -54.02
CA GLU A 754 -28.57 54.75 -54.80
C GLU A 754 -27.75 53.80 -53.93
N LYS A 755 -27.28 52.69 -54.51
CA LYS A 755 -26.37 51.76 -53.81
C LYS A 755 -24.93 52.25 -53.92
N LEU A 756 -24.20 52.18 -52.81
CA LEU A 756 -22.77 52.50 -52.75
C LEU A 756 -21.93 51.22 -52.59
N ASP A 757 -20.60 51.37 -52.66
CA ASP A 757 -19.62 50.31 -52.37
C ASP A 757 -18.74 50.73 -51.18
N ILE A 758 -19.30 50.65 -49.98
CA ILE A 758 -18.61 50.95 -48.71
C ILE A 758 -18.11 49.62 -48.12
N LYS A 759 -16.78 49.44 -48.08
CA LYS A 759 -16.15 48.13 -47.79
C LYS A 759 -15.80 47.89 -46.33
N ASP A 760 -15.64 48.96 -45.55
CA ASP A 760 -14.97 48.87 -44.25
C ASP A 760 -15.87 49.39 -43.12
N THR A 761 -16.01 48.57 -42.08
CA THR A 761 -16.54 49.01 -40.78
C THR A 761 -15.44 49.75 -40.03
N LEU A 762 -15.68 51.00 -39.65
CA LEU A 762 -14.67 51.82 -38.99
C LEU A 762 -14.51 51.44 -37.51
N GLN A 763 -13.31 51.04 -37.11
CA GLN A 763 -12.96 50.74 -35.73
C GLN A 763 -12.93 52.04 -34.90
N THR A 764 -13.44 52.02 -33.67
CA THR A 764 -13.23 53.07 -32.67
C THR A 764 -12.08 52.67 -31.74
N PHE A 765 -11.38 53.66 -31.20
CA PHE A 765 -10.31 53.45 -30.23
C PHE A 765 -10.70 54.01 -28.86
N THR A 766 -10.11 53.49 -27.78
CA THR A 766 -10.42 53.96 -26.42
C THR A 766 -10.12 55.46 -26.26
N ASP A 767 -11.12 56.24 -25.84
CA ASP A 767 -11.10 57.71 -25.77
C ASP A 767 -10.60 58.40 -27.07
N GLY A 768 -10.86 57.77 -28.20
CA GLY A 768 -10.39 58.19 -29.51
C GLY A 768 -11.12 59.40 -30.09
N TYR A 769 -10.85 59.67 -31.37
CA TYR A 769 -11.41 60.77 -32.12
C TYR A 769 -11.95 60.30 -33.46
N MET A 770 -13.04 60.91 -33.92
CA MET A 770 -13.51 60.82 -35.30
C MET A 770 -13.01 62.05 -36.05
N GLN A 771 -12.44 61.83 -37.23
CA GLN A 771 -11.96 62.89 -38.12
C GLN A 771 -12.69 62.84 -39.47
N LEU A 772 -13.32 63.94 -39.86
CA LEU A 772 -14.03 64.14 -41.14
C LEU A 772 -13.17 65.01 -42.07
N ASP A 773 -12.31 64.39 -42.89
CA ASP A 773 -11.27 65.10 -43.64
C ASP A 773 -11.74 65.51 -45.04
N ASN A 774 -12.66 66.48 -45.08
CA ASN A 774 -13.21 67.07 -46.31
C ASN A 774 -13.13 68.61 -46.27
N ALA A 775 -13.03 69.26 -47.43
CA ALA A 775 -13.00 70.72 -47.57
C ALA A 775 -14.23 71.40 -46.94
N ILE A 776 -15.40 70.78 -47.09
CA ILE A 776 -16.63 71.15 -46.39
C ILE A 776 -17.05 69.98 -45.52
N THR A 777 -16.90 70.15 -44.21
CA THR A 777 -17.22 69.14 -43.21
C THR A 777 -18.72 68.77 -43.25
N PRO A 778 -19.05 67.49 -43.47
CA PRO A 778 -20.44 67.04 -43.43
C PRO A 778 -20.98 67.02 -42.00
N VAL A 779 -22.29 66.97 -41.85
CA VAL A 779 -22.91 66.63 -40.57
C VAL A 779 -22.98 65.12 -40.46
N THR A 780 -22.42 64.53 -39.40
CA THR A 780 -22.36 63.08 -39.21
C THR A 780 -23.03 62.68 -37.90
N HIS A 781 -23.96 61.74 -37.99
CA HIS A 781 -24.55 61.03 -36.85
C HIS A 781 -23.90 59.66 -36.77
N LEU A 782 -23.53 59.21 -35.59
CA LEU A 782 -22.97 57.89 -35.39
C LEU A 782 -23.18 57.40 -33.97
N GLU A 783 -23.04 56.10 -33.80
CA GLU A 783 -23.07 55.44 -32.50
C GLU A 783 -21.76 54.69 -32.25
N TYR A 784 -21.32 54.69 -31.00
CA TYR A 784 -20.14 53.94 -30.59
C TYR A 784 -20.36 53.32 -29.21
N SER A 785 -19.65 52.21 -28.95
CA SER A 785 -19.73 51.55 -27.66
C SER A 785 -18.80 52.22 -26.65
N THR A 786 -19.29 52.34 -25.42
CA THR A 786 -18.54 52.81 -24.26
C THR A 786 -18.23 51.69 -23.26
N ASN A 787 -18.54 50.41 -23.59
CA ASN A 787 -18.38 49.30 -22.65
C ASN A 787 -18.03 47.92 -23.25
N LEU A 788 -18.30 47.63 -24.52
CA LEU A 788 -18.21 46.29 -25.11
C LEU A 788 -16.78 45.69 -25.20
N PRO A 789 -15.73 46.44 -25.54
CA PRO A 789 -14.35 45.95 -25.65
C PRO A 789 -13.75 45.56 -24.30
N SER A 790 -14.14 46.24 -23.22
CA SER A 790 -13.74 45.87 -21.84
C SER A 790 -14.24 44.47 -21.44
N ALA A 791 -15.33 44.00 -22.05
CA ALA A 791 -15.83 42.65 -21.83
C ALA A 791 -15.05 41.58 -22.62
N LEU A 792 -14.56 41.92 -23.82
CA LEU A 792 -13.76 41.00 -24.63
C LEU A 792 -12.32 40.88 -24.10
N ASP A 793 -11.74 41.99 -23.65
CA ASP A 793 -10.43 42.00 -22.98
C ASP A 793 -10.50 41.30 -21.61
N GLY A 794 -11.58 41.52 -20.86
CA GLY A 794 -11.88 40.75 -19.64
C GLY A 794 -12.07 39.26 -19.90
N LEU A 795 -12.68 38.86 -21.03
CA LEU A 795 -12.77 37.47 -21.44
C LEU A 795 -11.40 36.86 -21.75
N THR A 796 -10.52 37.64 -22.39
CA THR A 796 -9.16 37.24 -22.72
C THR A 796 -8.33 37.04 -21.45
N GLN A 797 -8.40 37.99 -20.50
CA GLN A 797 -7.73 37.87 -19.20
C GLN A 797 -8.24 36.68 -18.37
N ILE A 798 -9.55 36.39 -18.40
CA ILE A 798 -10.10 35.19 -17.76
C ILE A 798 -9.62 33.92 -18.47
N THR A 799 -9.53 33.94 -19.80
CA THR A 799 -9.04 32.80 -20.58
C THR A 799 -7.56 32.54 -20.28
N ASP A 800 -6.73 33.58 -20.25
CA ASP A 800 -5.30 33.48 -19.90
C ASP A 800 -5.12 32.97 -18.47
N LYS A 801 -5.90 33.48 -17.52
CA LYS A 801 -5.89 32.98 -16.14
C LYS A 801 -6.33 31.52 -16.04
N LEU A 802 -7.37 31.11 -16.78
CA LEU A 802 -7.80 29.71 -16.82
C LEU A 802 -6.73 28.81 -17.46
N VAL A 803 -6.01 29.30 -18.47
CA VAL A 803 -4.88 28.58 -19.09
C VAL A 803 -3.73 28.44 -18.09
N ASP A 804 -3.40 29.48 -17.34
CA ASP A 804 -2.38 29.43 -16.29
C ASP A 804 -2.77 28.46 -15.16
N ASP A 805 -4.02 28.49 -14.71
CA ASP A 805 -4.55 27.59 -13.69
C ASP A 805 -4.52 26.12 -14.16
N VAL A 806 -4.90 25.86 -15.42
CA VAL A 806 -4.80 24.51 -16.02
C VAL A 806 -3.34 24.08 -16.11
N THR A 807 -2.44 24.97 -16.52
CA THR A 807 -1.00 24.68 -16.62
C THR A 807 -0.42 24.34 -15.24
N ASN A 808 -0.82 25.06 -14.19
CA ASN A 808 -0.41 24.79 -12.81
C ASN A 808 -0.93 23.43 -12.31
N VAL A 809 -2.15 23.04 -12.70
CA VAL A 809 -2.70 21.70 -12.43
C VAL A 809 -1.89 20.62 -13.16
N GLU A 810 -1.53 20.84 -14.43
CA GLU A 810 -0.69 19.90 -15.20
C GLU A 810 0.70 19.73 -14.56
N ILE A 811 1.33 20.81 -14.10
CA ILE A 811 2.60 20.77 -13.35
C ILE A 811 2.42 19.94 -12.07
N THR A 812 1.35 20.17 -11.31
CA THR A 812 1.07 19.43 -10.08
C THR A 812 0.84 17.93 -10.34
N ILE A 813 0.14 17.58 -11.43
CA ILE A 813 -0.05 16.19 -11.86
C ILE A 813 1.30 15.56 -12.23
N SER A 814 2.16 16.29 -12.95
CA SER A 814 3.50 15.85 -13.32
C SER A 814 4.38 15.60 -12.10
N ASP A 815 4.34 16.49 -11.10
CA ASP A 815 5.08 16.32 -9.84
C ASP A 815 4.56 15.12 -9.03
N MET A 816 3.24 14.92 -9.02
CA MET A 816 2.63 13.73 -8.41
C MET A 816 3.03 12.44 -9.13
N ASP A 817 3.11 12.44 -10.45
CA ASP A 817 3.59 11.29 -11.23
C ASP A 817 5.07 11.01 -10.96
N ALA A 818 5.90 12.05 -10.80
CA ALA A 818 7.30 11.91 -10.40
C ALA A 818 7.46 11.31 -9.00
N GLU A 819 6.66 11.77 -8.01
CA GLU A 819 6.62 11.16 -6.67
C GLU A 819 6.14 9.70 -6.71
N LEU A 820 5.16 9.39 -7.56
CA LEU A 820 4.66 8.03 -7.75
C LEU A 820 5.74 7.11 -8.35
N ASP A 821 6.54 7.63 -9.28
CA ASP A 821 7.69 6.93 -9.85
C ASP A 821 8.82 6.73 -8.84
N GLU A 822 9.12 7.72 -8.00
CA GLU A 822 10.05 7.52 -6.88
C GLU A 822 9.53 6.46 -5.88
N ALA A 823 8.23 6.45 -5.58
CA ALA A 823 7.63 5.40 -4.76
C ALA A 823 7.70 4.01 -5.44
N ARG A 824 7.54 3.93 -6.77
CA ARG A 824 7.73 2.69 -7.55
C ARG A 824 9.19 2.21 -7.49
N LYS A 825 10.17 3.11 -7.61
CA LYS A 825 11.61 2.80 -7.41
C LYS A 825 11.89 2.32 -5.99
N GLY A 826 11.27 2.95 -4.99
CA GLY A 826 11.35 2.52 -3.58
C GLY A 826 10.82 1.10 -3.39
N LYS A 827 9.66 0.76 -3.97
CA LYS A 827 9.11 -0.61 -3.96
C LYS A 827 10.04 -1.63 -4.64
N ALA A 828 10.62 -1.28 -5.79
CA ALA A 828 11.58 -2.16 -6.48
C ALA A 828 12.84 -2.42 -5.63
N THR A 829 13.32 -1.38 -4.93
CA THR A 829 14.46 -1.49 -4.01
C THR A 829 14.12 -2.35 -2.80
N LEU A 830 12.91 -2.19 -2.23
CA LEU A 830 12.44 -3.02 -1.12
C LEU A 830 12.31 -4.49 -1.53
N ASN A 831 11.81 -4.76 -2.74
CA ASN A 831 11.73 -6.13 -3.27
C ASN A 831 13.11 -6.76 -3.47
N LYS A 832 14.09 -6.01 -4.00
CA LYS A 832 15.48 -6.48 -4.09
C LYS A 832 16.07 -6.79 -2.71
N ARG A 833 15.84 -5.91 -1.72
CA ARG A 833 16.25 -6.15 -0.34
C ARG A 833 15.55 -7.37 0.26
N LEU A 834 14.26 -7.59 -0.03
CA LEU A 834 13.52 -8.76 0.43
C LEU A 834 14.06 -10.04 -0.21
N GLU A 835 14.45 -10.02 -1.49
CA GLU A 835 15.13 -11.13 -2.16
C GLU A 835 16.51 -11.40 -1.55
N GLU A 836 17.30 -10.36 -1.26
CA GLU A 836 18.57 -10.47 -0.54
C GLU A 836 18.39 -11.00 0.90
N ASP A 837 17.45 -10.48 1.66
CA ASP A 837 17.16 -10.93 3.03
C ASP A 837 16.66 -12.37 3.03
N THR A 838 15.83 -12.77 2.05
CA THR A 838 15.41 -14.17 1.86
C THR A 838 16.63 -15.05 1.57
N LYS A 839 17.54 -14.60 0.72
CA LYS A 839 18.80 -15.31 0.43
C LYS A 839 19.70 -15.40 1.67
N ASN A 840 19.78 -14.35 2.48
CA ASN A 840 20.56 -14.33 3.72
C ASN A 840 19.97 -15.25 4.79
N ILE A 841 18.64 -15.31 4.93
CA ILE A 841 17.96 -16.23 5.85
C ILE A 841 18.19 -17.69 5.45
N THR A 842 18.24 -18.01 4.15
CA THR A 842 18.56 -19.38 3.67
C THR A 842 20.00 -19.83 3.96
N GLN A 843 20.88 -18.92 4.41
CA GLN A 843 22.27 -19.24 4.79
C GLN A 843 22.45 -19.52 6.29
N LEU A 844 21.44 -19.28 7.13
CA LEU A 844 21.53 -19.57 8.57
C LEU A 844 21.38 -21.09 8.82
N SER A 845 22.42 -21.73 9.36
CA SER A 845 22.45 -23.16 9.68
C SER A 845 21.96 -23.45 11.10
N ASN A 846 21.01 -24.38 11.25
CA ASN A 846 20.72 -25.01 12.54
C ASN A 846 21.83 -26.02 12.91
N PRO A 847 22.31 -26.04 14.17
CA PRO A 847 23.28 -27.04 14.64
C PRO A 847 22.74 -28.48 14.52
N SER A 848 23.62 -29.43 14.19
CA SER A 848 23.27 -30.86 14.16
C SER A 848 22.96 -31.38 15.57
N LEU A 849 22.05 -32.33 15.72
CA LEU A 849 21.75 -33.06 16.96
C LEU A 849 22.64 -34.30 17.10
N LEU A 850 23.38 -34.66 16.05
CA LEU A 850 24.40 -35.70 16.07
C LEU A 850 25.72 -35.12 16.57
N ILE A 851 26.46 -35.93 17.32
CA ILE A 851 27.84 -35.65 17.73
C ILE A 851 28.74 -36.41 16.76
N ASN A 852 29.85 -35.80 16.35
CA ASN A 852 30.76 -36.35 15.35
C ASN A 852 30.06 -36.61 14.01
N ASP A 853 29.22 -35.65 13.61
CA ASP A 853 28.35 -35.72 12.43
C ASP A 853 29.11 -35.76 11.09
N SER A 854 30.35 -35.26 11.07
CA SER A 854 31.30 -35.31 9.95
C SER A 854 32.46 -36.29 10.16
N PHE A 855 32.37 -37.16 11.17
CA PHE A 855 33.36 -38.22 11.44
C PHE A 855 34.80 -37.70 11.61
N GLN A 856 34.97 -36.55 12.27
CA GLN A 856 36.29 -35.97 12.49
C GLN A 856 37.07 -36.66 13.62
N VAL A 857 36.36 -37.26 14.59
CA VAL A 857 36.93 -37.82 15.82
C VAL A 857 36.93 -39.36 15.78
N TRP A 858 38.12 -39.96 16.00
CA TRP A 858 38.41 -41.40 15.90
C TRP A 858 39.35 -41.85 17.03
N GLN A 859 38.97 -41.63 18.29
CA GLN A 859 39.81 -41.90 19.45
C GLN A 859 40.13 -43.40 19.65
N ARG A 860 39.35 -44.31 19.05
CA ARG A 860 39.48 -45.77 19.16
C ARG A 860 40.43 -46.39 18.12
N GLY A 861 40.92 -45.60 17.16
CA GLY A 861 41.67 -46.06 16.00
C GLY A 861 41.01 -45.60 14.70
N GLU A 862 41.79 -45.48 13.62
CA GLU A 862 41.31 -44.91 12.34
C GLU A 862 40.97 -45.98 11.28
N ARG A 863 41.15 -47.27 11.60
CA ARG A 863 40.85 -48.40 10.70
C ARG A 863 40.45 -49.64 11.51
N PHE A 864 39.37 -50.29 11.10
CA PHE A 864 38.83 -51.49 11.74
C PHE A 864 38.47 -52.54 10.68
N ASP A 865 38.98 -53.75 10.87
CA ASP A 865 38.68 -54.91 10.03
C ASP A 865 37.50 -55.70 10.63
N SER A 866 36.43 -55.85 9.86
CA SER A 866 35.15 -56.48 10.19
C SER A 866 34.59 -56.12 11.58
N PRO A 867 34.43 -54.81 11.91
CA PRO A 867 34.03 -54.35 13.24
C PRO A 867 32.59 -54.77 13.60
N ASN A 868 32.41 -55.91 14.26
CA ASN A 868 31.10 -56.40 14.66
C ASN A 868 30.77 -56.04 16.12
N ARG A 869 29.59 -55.43 16.33
CA ARG A 869 29.07 -55.00 17.63
C ARG A 869 30.04 -54.07 18.37
N THR A 870 30.61 -53.12 17.65
CA THR A 870 31.63 -52.20 18.19
C THR A 870 31.52 -50.79 17.62
N PHE A 871 32.07 -49.82 18.33
CA PHE A 871 32.19 -48.44 17.88
C PHE A 871 33.45 -48.24 17.06
N THR A 872 33.38 -47.41 16.03
CA THR A 872 34.48 -47.15 15.08
C THR A 872 34.92 -45.68 15.19
N ALA A 873 34.43 -44.80 14.30
CA ALA A 873 34.38 -43.37 14.57
C ALA A 873 33.60 -43.15 15.87
N ASP A 874 34.01 -42.19 16.70
CA ASP A 874 33.35 -41.97 17.99
C ASP A 874 31.85 -41.73 17.78
N ARG A 875 31.01 -42.36 18.61
CA ARG A 875 29.53 -42.40 18.54
C ARG A 875 28.91 -43.28 17.45
N TRP A 876 29.69 -43.79 16.50
CA TRP A 876 29.19 -44.58 15.38
C TRP A 876 29.44 -46.07 15.58
N TYR A 877 28.35 -46.82 15.68
CA TYR A 877 28.31 -48.24 16.01
C TYR A 877 28.10 -49.09 14.76
N PHE A 878 28.86 -50.17 14.61
CA PHE A 878 28.69 -51.13 13.53
C PHE A 878 28.27 -52.50 14.06
N CYS A 879 27.31 -53.11 13.39
CA CYS A 879 26.82 -54.45 13.69
C CYS A 879 26.54 -55.19 12.39
N GLY A 880 27.26 -56.29 12.17
CA GLY A 880 27.22 -57.04 10.92
C GLY A 880 27.14 -58.55 11.18
N ASP A 881 26.34 -59.23 10.38
CA ASP A 881 26.22 -60.68 10.41
C ASP A 881 27.07 -61.27 9.27
N GLY A 882 28.02 -62.15 9.59
CA GLY A 882 28.81 -62.96 8.63
C GLY A 882 29.51 -62.24 7.47
N SER A 883 29.71 -60.92 7.52
CA SER A 883 30.22 -60.12 6.39
C SER A 883 31.67 -59.67 6.61
N ASP A 884 32.46 -59.58 5.54
CA ASP A 884 33.84 -59.08 5.55
C ASP A 884 33.87 -57.64 5.03
N TYR A 885 34.23 -56.69 5.91
CA TYR A 885 34.21 -55.27 5.59
C TYR A 885 35.25 -54.49 6.39
N GLU A 886 35.70 -53.36 5.86
CA GLU A 886 36.60 -52.43 6.55
C GLU A 886 35.88 -51.11 6.80
N VAL A 887 36.01 -50.57 8.00
CA VAL A 887 35.63 -49.19 8.31
C VAL A 887 36.89 -48.37 8.57
N SER A 888 37.10 -47.30 7.81
CA SER A 888 38.30 -46.47 7.90
C SER A 888 38.01 -44.97 7.76
N LYS A 889 38.90 -44.15 8.33
CA LYS A 889 38.85 -42.70 8.23
C LYS A 889 39.26 -42.23 6.84
N SER A 890 38.50 -41.28 6.28
CA SER A 890 38.81 -40.63 5.00
C SER A 890 38.37 -39.15 5.04
N ASN A 891 37.78 -38.61 3.96
CA ASN A 891 37.05 -37.34 4.02
C ASN A 891 35.65 -37.58 4.63
N GLY A 892 35.64 -37.96 5.91
CA GLY A 892 34.50 -38.55 6.62
C GLY A 892 34.75 -40.02 6.94
N LEU A 893 33.71 -40.86 6.84
CA LEU A 893 33.78 -42.30 7.07
C LEU A 893 33.75 -43.07 5.75
N LYS A 894 34.67 -44.02 5.58
CA LYS A 894 34.68 -44.97 4.47
C LYS A 894 34.32 -46.36 4.99
N LEU A 895 33.38 -46.99 4.31
CA LEU A 895 33.03 -48.40 4.50
C LEU A 895 33.34 -49.16 3.20
N ASN A 896 34.20 -50.17 3.28
CA ASN A 896 34.51 -51.06 2.16
C ASN A 896 34.01 -52.47 2.46
N VAL A 897 32.87 -52.87 1.87
CA VAL A 897 32.31 -54.21 2.02
C VAL A 897 32.90 -55.11 0.94
N THR A 898 33.82 -55.99 1.33
CA THR A 898 34.52 -56.90 0.42
C THR A 898 33.74 -58.20 0.17
N LYS A 899 32.90 -58.61 1.14
CA LYS A 899 32.06 -59.80 1.03
C LYS A 899 30.83 -59.67 1.92
N PHE A 900 29.64 -59.89 1.40
CA PHE A 900 28.40 -59.87 2.18
C PHE A 900 27.79 -61.27 2.29
N GLN A 901 27.80 -61.90 3.49
CA GLN A 901 27.26 -63.26 3.68
C GLN A 901 26.13 -63.41 4.73
N GLY A 902 25.70 -62.32 5.40
CA GLY A 902 24.67 -62.40 6.45
C GLY A 902 23.37 -61.67 6.15
N THR A 903 22.53 -61.52 7.18
CA THR A 903 21.17 -60.96 7.01
C THR A 903 21.17 -59.42 7.01
N TYR A 904 22.12 -58.79 7.69
CA TYR A 904 22.25 -57.33 7.79
C TYR A 904 23.68 -56.89 8.06
N LEU A 905 24.00 -55.69 7.59
CA LEU A 905 25.12 -54.87 8.02
C LEU A 905 24.54 -53.49 8.32
N ASN A 906 24.62 -53.07 9.58
CA ASN A 906 24.07 -51.81 10.05
C ASN A 906 25.18 -50.89 10.55
N MET A 907 25.07 -49.62 10.19
CA MET A 907 25.71 -48.51 10.87
C MET A 907 24.64 -47.80 11.69
N GLU A 908 24.86 -47.65 12.99
CA GLU A 908 23.89 -47.10 13.94
C GLU A 908 24.51 -45.94 14.72
N TYR A 909 23.66 -44.95 15.06
CA TYR A 909 23.97 -43.92 16.04
C TYR A 909 22.93 -44.01 17.15
N HIS A 910 23.38 -44.29 18.38
CA HIS A 910 22.50 -44.44 19.53
C HIS A 910 22.34 -43.10 20.24
N PHE A 911 21.11 -42.61 20.28
CA PHE A 911 20.77 -41.36 20.97
C PHE A 911 20.53 -41.61 22.45
N ASP A 912 20.87 -40.62 23.28
CA ASP A 912 20.45 -40.60 24.67
C ASP A 912 18.92 -40.61 24.77
N LEU A 913 18.36 -41.40 25.69
CA LEU A 913 16.91 -41.44 25.91
C LEU A 913 16.36 -40.08 26.36
N ASP A 914 17.14 -39.26 27.07
CA ASP A 914 16.77 -37.88 27.43
C ASP A 914 16.55 -37.00 26.19
N LEU A 915 17.30 -37.24 25.11
CA LEU A 915 17.13 -36.52 23.86
C LEU A 915 15.88 -37.03 23.11
N TYR A 916 15.64 -38.34 23.11
CA TYR A 916 14.40 -38.92 22.59
C TYR A 916 13.17 -38.31 23.27
N GLU A 917 13.15 -38.18 24.61
CA GLU A 917 12.04 -37.59 25.34
C GLU A 917 11.75 -36.13 24.94
N LYS A 918 12.79 -35.38 24.58
CA LYS A 918 12.66 -34.00 24.07
C LYS A 918 12.18 -33.92 22.62
N LEU A 919 12.39 -34.97 21.83
CA LEU A 919 12.12 -34.99 20.39
C LEU A 919 10.88 -35.79 20.00
N LYS A 920 10.38 -36.72 20.84
CA LYS A 920 9.24 -37.59 20.51
C LYS A 920 8.03 -36.77 20.02
N GLY A 921 7.50 -37.11 18.85
CA GLY A 921 6.39 -36.41 18.22
C GLY A 921 6.72 -35.08 17.53
N LYS A 922 7.97 -34.59 17.59
CA LYS A 922 8.41 -33.39 16.86
C LYS A 922 8.91 -33.73 15.46
N GLN A 923 8.86 -32.76 14.56
CA GLN A 923 9.49 -32.87 13.25
C GLN A 923 10.99 -32.65 13.35
N VAL A 924 11.75 -33.50 12.67
CA VAL A 924 13.20 -33.43 12.50
C VAL A 924 13.54 -33.63 11.03
N THR A 925 14.64 -33.05 10.61
CA THR A 925 15.17 -33.18 9.24
C THR A 925 16.54 -33.83 9.28
N ILE A 926 16.77 -34.81 8.42
CA ILE A 926 18.05 -35.50 8.27
C ILE A 926 18.66 -35.11 6.93
N SER A 927 19.92 -34.69 6.94
CA SER A 927 20.69 -34.32 5.76
C SER A 927 21.97 -35.17 5.66
N ILE A 928 22.18 -35.89 4.56
CA ILE A 928 23.33 -36.80 4.38
C ILE A 928 24.04 -36.52 3.06
N LYS A 929 25.37 -36.43 3.10
CA LYS A 929 26.23 -36.35 1.91
C LYS A 929 27.11 -37.59 1.82
N LEU A 930 26.94 -38.36 0.75
CA LEU A 930 27.63 -39.64 0.55
C LEU A 930 27.84 -39.95 -0.94
N LYS A 931 28.73 -40.91 -1.24
CA LYS A 931 28.95 -41.48 -2.58
C LYS A 931 28.56 -42.96 -2.59
N ASN A 932 28.11 -43.48 -3.73
CA ASN A 932 27.70 -44.88 -3.92
C ASN A 932 26.48 -45.32 -3.09
N LYS A 933 25.44 -44.47 -3.08
CA LYS A 933 24.18 -44.68 -2.35
C LYS A 933 23.44 -45.99 -2.67
N SER A 934 23.68 -46.59 -3.84
CA SER A 934 23.04 -47.84 -4.27
C SER A 934 23.33 -48.99 -3.33
N LEU A 935 24.37 -48.86 -2.51
CA LEU A 935 24.71 -49.81 -1.48
C LEU A 935 23.72 -49.77 -0.31
N ILE A 936 22.99 -48.67 -0.07
CA ILE A 936 22.11 -48.50 1.10
C ILE A 936 20.67 -48.92 0.78
N ASN A 937 20.10 -49.83 1.57
CA ASN A 937 18.70 -50.22 1.43
C ASN A 937 17.74 -49.45 2.35
N TYR A 938 18.16 -49.13 3.58
CA TYR A 938 17.33 -48.39 4.54
C TYR A 938 18.15 -47.31 5.25
N ILE A 939 17.57 -46.11 5.34
CA ILE A 939 17.99 -44.98 6.16
C ILE A 939 16.80 -44.61 7.02
N GLY A 940 17.01 -44.38 8.32
CA GLY A 940 15.97 -43.74 9.12
C GLY A 940 16.23 -43.69 10.61
N LEU A 941 15.18 -43.36 11.35
CA LEU A 941 15.13 -43.38 12.81
C LEU A 941 14.32 -44.59 13.28
N ARG A 942 14.71 -45.18 14.41
CA ARG A 942 14.07 -46.36 15.01
C ARG A 942 14.03 -46.24 16.53
N ALA A 943 12.88 -46.53 17.12
CA ALA A 943 12.65 -46.56 18.56
C ALA A 943 12.14 -47.95 19.00
N TYR A 944 12.65 -48.47 20.12
CA TYR A 944 12.32 -49.80 20.67
C TYR A 944 11.38 -49.66 21.88
N PRO A 945 10.45 -50.62 22.16
CA PRO A 945 10.29 -51.95 21.55
C PRO A 945 9.44 -51.99 20.26
N ASP A 946 8.88 -50.85 19.85
CA ASP A 946 8.01 -50.74 18.67
C ASP A 946 8.79 -50.79 17.34
N ASN A 947 9.57 -51.86 17.15
CA ASN A 947 10.49 -52.16 16.03
C ASN A 947 9.94 -51.88 14.61
N SER A 948 8.63 -51.63 14.48
CA SER A 948 7.85 -51.45 13.26
C SER A 948 7.68 -50.01 12.76
N LYS A 949 7.90 -48.95 13.57
CA LYS A 949 7.83 -47.57 13.06
C LYS A 949 9.14 -47.15 12.39
N ARG A 950 9.48 -47.83 11.30
CA ARG A 950 10.57 -47.45 10.38
C ARG A 950 10.03 -46.39 9.44
N ILE A 951 10.69 -45.23 9.35
CA ILE A 951 10.42 -44.35 8.21
C ILE A 951 11.52 -44.56 7.16
N VAL A 952 11.10 -45.04 5.99
CA VAL A 952 11.96 -45.46 4.88
C VAL A 952 11.70 -44.51 3.73
N ASN A 953 12.75 -43.85 3.22
CA ASN A 953 12.67 -43.19 1.93
C ASN A 953 13.72 -43.77 0.98
N THR A 954 13.25 -44.52 0.00
CA THR A 954 14.02 -45.09 -1.10
C THR A 954 13.65 -44.33 -2.38
N LYS A 955 14.39 -43.25 -2.74
CA LYS A 955 14.80 -42.84 -4.12
C LYS A 955 15.37 -41.40 -4.26
N SER A 956 16.57 -41.29 -4.89
CA SER A 956 17.26 -40.10 -5.52
C SER A 956 17.73 -38.95 -4.59
N LYS A 957 18.86 -38.22 -4.67
CA LYS A 957 20.12 -38.04 -5.48
C LYS A 957 21.35 -38.22 -4.53
N ASP A 958 22.56 -37.73 -4.83
CA ASP A 958 23.80 -37.90 -4.02
C ASP A 958 23.84 -37.05 -2.71
N PHE A 959 22.86 -36.16 -2.56
CA PHE A 959 22.56 -35.42 -1.32
C PHE A 959 21.13 -35.76 -0.90
N TYR A 960 20.95 -36.23 0.33
CA TYR A 960 19.66 -36.62 0.89
C TYR A 960 19.23 -35.61 1.92
N THR A 961 18.05 -35.03 1.78
CA THR A 961 17.35 -34.31 2.84
C THR A 961 15.98 -34.91 3.01
N TRP A 962 15.62 -35.26 4.24
CA TRP A 962 14.31 -35.84 4.50
C TRP A 962 13.81 -35.43 5.88
N THR A 963 12.55 -35.02 5.91
CA THR A 963 11.86 -34.59 7.13
C THR A 963 10.92 -35.67 7.61
N THR A 964 10.87 -35.85 8.92
CA THR A 964 10.01 -36.83 9.57
C THR A 964 9.59 -36.41 10.95
N THR A 965 8.61 -37.13 11.48
CA THR A 965 8.23 -37.02 12.88
C THR A 965 8.92 -38.12 13.68
N VAL A 966 9.60 -37.76 14.76
CA VAL A 966 10.23 -38.74 15.67
C VAL A 966 9.16 -39.68 16.23
N PRO A 967 9.31 -41.00 16.07
CA PRO A 967 8.32 -41.98 16.54
C PRO A 967 8.03 -41.84 18.03
N VAL A 968 6.76 -42.05 18.41
CA VAL A 968 6.36 -42.19 19.82
C VAL A 968 6.15 -43.68 20.11
N CYS A 969 6.91 -44.21 21.07
CA CYS A 969 6.75 -45.57 21.59
C CYS A 969 5.43 -45.74 22.35
N SER A 970 4.83 -46.92 22.22
CA SER A 970 3.62 -47.38 22.91
C SER A 970 3.86 -47.68 24.40
N SER A 971 5.13 -47.85 24.78
CA SER A 971 5.64 -48.12 26.12
C SER A 971 6.98 -47.40 26.34
N ASN A 972 7.63 -47.59 27.50
CA ASN A 972 8.92 -46.96 27.79
C ASN A 972 9.95 -47.27 26.71
N CYS A 973 10.48 -46.23 26.07
CA CYS A 973 11.49 -46.41 25.03
C CYS A 973 12.79 -46.90 25.66
N THR A 974 13.30 -48.04 25.19
CA THR A 974 14.54 -48.63 25.69
C THR A 974 15.75 -48.26 24.84
N LYS A 975 15.53 -47.88 23.57
CA LYS A 975 16.59 -47.52 22.63
C LYS A 975 16.03 -46.64 21.52
N PHE A 976 16.70 -45.53 21.20
CA PHE A 976 16.41 -44.67 20.05
C PHE A 976 17.66 -44.52 19.18
N THR A 977 17.53 -44.82 17.89
CA THR A 977 18.67 -44.92 16.97
C THR A 977 18.41 -44.25 15.65
N PHE A 978 19.47 -43.70 15.06
CA PHE A 978 19.58 -43.55 13.62
C PHE A 978 20.26 -44.79 13.05
N TYR A 979 19.85 -45.26 11.89
CA TYR A 979 20.43 -46.45 11.28
C TYR A 979 20.54 -46.34 9.76
N LEU A 980 21.63 -46.86 9.22
CA LEU A 980 21.84 -47.24 7.83
C LEU A 980 21.90 -48.77 7.77
N GLN A 981 21.07 -49.42 6.95
CA GLN A 981 20.98 -50.87 6.91
C GLN A 981 21.11 -51.46 5.50
N LYS A 982 21.73 -52.65 5.48
CA LYS A 982 21.97 -53.59 4.36
C LYS A 982 22.78 -52.92 3.26
N LEU A 983 24.09 -52.92 3.50
CA LEU A 983 25.12 -52.42 2.61
C LEU A 983 25.56 -53.59 1.72
N SER A 984 25.31 -53.51 0.41
CA SER A 984 25.83 -54.51 -0.54
C SER A 984 27.34 -54.35 -0.73
N GLU A 985 27.98 -55.33 -1.37
CA GLU A 985 29.42 -55.29 -1.68
C GLU A 985 29.78 -54.01 -2.46
N GLY A 986 30.89 -53.37 -2.07
CA GLY A 986 31.34 -52.10 -2.63
C GLY A 986 31.83 -51.11 -1.57
N ILE A 987 32.24 -49.93 -2.05
CA ILE A 987 32.76 -48.84 -1.22
C ILE A 987 31.68 -47.76 -1.04
N LEU A 988 31.33 -47.45 0.20
CA LEU A 988 30.46 -46.34 0.59
C LEU A 988 31.32 -45.27 1.30
N ASP A 989 31.39 -44.07 0.74
CA ASP A 989 32.01 -42.91 1.39
C ASP A 989 30.92 -41.98 1.93
N ILE A 990 30.97 -41.66 3.22
CA ILE A 990 30.02 -40.76 3.90
C ILE A 990 30.80 -39.55 4.41
N GLU A 991 30.50 -38.36 3.90
CA GLU A 991 31.17 -37.13 4.29
C GLU A 991 30.58 -36.57 5.59
N TYR A 992 29.24 -36.51 5.69
CA TYR A 992 28.54 -36.13 6.92
C TYR A 992 27.10 -36.66 6.96
N ILE A 993 26.58 -36.76 8.18
CA ILE A 993 25.18 -37.04 8.52
C ILE A 993 24.74 -35.99 9.54
N LYS A 994 23.79 -35.13 9.16
CA LYS A 994 23.22 -34.09 9.99
C LYS A 994 21.78 -34.45 10.38
N LEU A 995 21.42 -34.26 11.64
CA LEU A 995 20.04 -34.31 12.13
C LEU A 995 19.71 -32.96 12.73
N GLU A 996 18.61 -32.32 12.36
CA GLU A 996 18.22 -31.01 12.88
C GLU A 996 16.74 -30.97 13.26
N LEU A 997 16.40 -30.14 14.25
CA LEU A 997 15.02 -29.94 14.67
C LEU A 997 14.28 -29.05 13.66
N GLY A 998 13.06 -29.44 13.29
CA GLY A 998 12.24 -28.69 12.35
C GLY A 998 12.10 -29.40 11.00
N SER A 999 11.34 -28.77 10.11
CA SER A 999 10.88 -29.35 8.84
C SER A 999 11.69 -28.90 7.62
N VAL A 1000 12.80 -28.20 7.81
CA VAL A 1000 13.61 -27.61 6.75
C VAL A 1000 15.07 -28.01 6.98
N ALA A 1001 15.73 -28.51 5.94
CA ALA A 1001 17.17 -28.76 5.96
C ALA A 1001 17.92 -27.43 5.81
N THR A 1002 18.85 -27.16 6.71
CA THR A 1002 19.73 -25.98 6.62
C THR A 1002 21.14 -26.41 6.21
N PRO A 1003 21.99 -25.51 5.66
CA PRO A 1003 23.35 -25.86 5.23
C PRO A 1003 24.14 -26.62 6.31
N PHE A 1004 25.01 -27.56 5.94
CA PHE A 1004 25.85 -28.24 6.91
C PHE A 1004 27.03 -27.33 7.31
N VAL A 1005 27.12 -27.01 8.59
CA VAL A 1005 28.27 -26.32 9.19
C VAL A 1005 28.85 -27.29 10.23
N PRO A 1006 29.99 -27.94 9.96
CA PRO A 1006 30.59 -28.84 10.93
C PRO A 1006 31.02 -28.03 12.16
N ARG A 1007 30.86 -28.62 13.34
CA ARG A 1007 31.51 -28.09 14.54
C ARG A 1007 33.03 -28.12 14.35
N SER A 1008 33.74 -27.29 15.10
CA SER A 1008 35.19 -27.37 15.14
C SER A 1008 35.63 -28.73 15.72
N TYR A 1009 36.81 -29.21 15.31
CA TYR A 1009 37.36 -30.48 15.81
C TYR A 1009 37.42 -30.50 17.35
N GLY A 1010 37.81 -29.39 17.99
CA GLY A 1010 37.89 -29.29 19.44
C GLY A 1010 36.54 -29.45 20.14
N GLU A 1011 35.47 -28.87 19.57
CA GLU A 1011 34.11 -29.04 20.09
C GLU A 1011 33.62 -30.48 19.96
N GLU A 1012 33.85 -31.13 18.81
CA GLU A 1012 33.46 -32.54 18.67
C GLU A 1012 34.30 -33.47 19.52
N LEU A 1013 35.60 -33.22 19.65
CA LEU A 1013 36.43 -33.99 20.55
C LEU A 1013 35.90 -33.89 22.00
N MET A 1014 35.54 -32.69 22.45
CA MET A 1014 34.99 -32.48 23.79
C MET A 1014 33.67 -33.23 24.00
N LEU A 1015 32.78 -33.22 23.00
CA LEU A 1015 31.51 -33.95 23.04
C LEU A 1015 31.70 -35.47 22.98
N CYS A 1016 32.60 -35.96 22.14
CA CYS A 1016 32.96 -37.39 22.02
C CYS A 1016 33.61 -37.91 23.30
N GLN A 1017 34.46 -37.11 23.95
CA GLN A 1017 35.12 -37.45 25.21
C GLN A 1017 34.16 -37.73 26.36
N ARG A 1018 32.91 -37.30 26.28
CA ARG A 1018 31.88 -37.67 27.26
C ARG A 1018 31.42 -39.12 27.12
N TYR A 1019 31.61 -39.74 25.96
CA TYR A 1019 31.23 -41.13 25.70
C TYR A 1019 32.44 -42.05 25.65
N TYR A 1020 33.56 -41.56 25.12
CA TYR A 1020 34.82 -42.27 25.13
C TYR A 1020 36.00 -41.36 25.26
N GLN A 1021 36.87 -41.67 26.20
CA GLN A 1021 38.12 -40.95 26.33
C GLN A 1021 39.24 -41.88 26.77
N VAL A 1022 40.44 -41.53 26.35
CA VAL A 1022 41.67 -42.07 26.91
C VAL A 1022 42.08 -41.13 28.02
N ALA A 1023 41.85 -41.57 29.26
CA ALA A 1023 42.23 -40.81 30.45
C ALA A 1023 43.63 -41.22 30.88
N THR A 1024 44.47 -40.24 31.18
CA THR A 1024 45.83 -40.47 31.67
C THR A 1024 45.81 -40.52 33.20
N VAL A 1025 46.32 -41.61 33.76
CA VAL A 1025 46.54 -41.74 35.20
C VAL A 1025 47.72 -40.85 35.60
N PRO A 1026 47.53 -39.91 36.55
CA PRO A 1026 48.59 -39.01 36.96
C PRO A 1026 49.70 -39.79 37.69
N THR A 1027 50.94 -39.34 37.49
CA THR A 1027 52.17 -39.91 38.07
C THR A 1027 52.22 -39.92 39.60
N GLN A 1028 51.41 -39.11 40.28
CA GLN A 1028 51.63 -38.74 41.68
C GLN A 1028 50.41 -39.03 42.56
N MET A 1029 50.60 -39.99 43.48
CA MET A 1029 49.85 -40.29 44.72
C MET A 1029 48.63 -41.23 44.62
N VAL A 1030 48.82 -42.44 45.17
CA VAL A 1030 47.77 -43.41 45.53
C VAL A 1030 47.63 -43.38 47.04
N MET A 1031 46.43 -43.06 47.57
CA MET A 1031 46.12 -43.23 48.99
C MET A 1031 45.73 -44.69 49.23
N CYS A 1032 46.40 -45.35 50.17
CA CYS A 1032 46.13 -46.71 50.60
C CYS A 1032 45.68 -46.67 52.06
N ASP A 1033 44.51 -47.21 52.36
CA ASP A 1033 44.12 -47.57 53.73
C ASP A 1033 44.28 -49.08 53.95
N GLU A 1034 43.97 -49.58 55.15
CA GLU A 1034 44.13 -51.00 55.50
C GLU A 1034 43.28 -51.95 54.65
N ASN A 1035 42.23 -51.46 53.99
CA ASN A 1035 41.22 -52.27 53.31
C ASN A 1035 41.13 -52.02 51.79
N GLN A 1036 41.61 -50.88 51.30
CA GLN A 1036 41.40 -50.40 49.94
C GLN A 1036 42.55 -49.55 49.39
N ILE A 1037 42.80 -49.72 48.08
CA ILE A 1037 43.69 -48.89 47.27
C ILE A 1037 42.83 -48.17 46.23
N ALA A 1038 42.88 -46.85 46.19
CA ALA A 1038 42.12 -46.05 45.23
C ALA A 1038 43.02 -45.14 44.38
N ILE A 1039 42.80 -45.16 43.07
CA ILE A 1039 43.45 -44.26 42.10
C ILE A 1039 42.40 -43.30 41.56
N CYS A 1040 42.64 -41.99 41.75
CA CYS A 1040 41.87 -40.92 41.12
C CYS A 1040 42.47 -40.59 39.76
N VAL A 1041 41.67 -40.66 38.71
CA VAL A 1041 42.10 -40.35 37.35
C VAL A 1041 41.25 -39.19 36.82
N PRO A 1042 41.87 -38.06 36.45
CA PRO A 1042 41.15 -36.91 35.94
C PRO A 1042 40.51 -37.25 34.60
N LEU A 1043 39.28 -36.81 34.42
CA LEU A 1043 38.58 -36.90 33.14
C LEU A 1043 38.93 -35.67 32.30
N GLN A 1044 39.17 -35.87 31.01
CA GLN A 1044 39.23 -34.79 30.01
C GLN A 1044 37.87 -34.08 29.94
N ASN A 1045 36.78 -34.86 29.98
CA ASN A 1045 35.41 -34.38 30.03
C ASN A 1045 34.54 -35.27 30.92
N LYS A 1046 33.53 -34.71 31.60
CA LYS A 1046 32.58 -35.51 32.41
C LYS A 1046 31.92 -36.59 31.55
N MET A 1047 32.08 -37.86 31.92
CA MET A 1047 31.44 -38.98 31.22
C MET A 1047 29.91 -38.88 31.30
N ARG A 1048 29.23 -39.27 30.22
CA ARG A 1048 27.78 -39.15 30.07
C ARG A 1048 27.00 -40.11 30.96
N ALA A 1049 27.54 -41.31 31.13
CA ALA A 1049 27.02 -42.38 31.97
C ALA A 1049 28.20 -43.06 32.71
N LYS A 1050 27.90 -43.99 33.62
CA LYS A 1050 28.94 -44.76 34.33
C LYS A 1050 29.79 -45.54 33.31
N PRO A 1051 31.10 -45.27 33.18
CA PRO A 1051 31.92 -45.89 32.17
C PRO A 1051 32.30 -47.33 32.55
N SER A 1052 32.59 -48.11 31.52
CA SER A 1052 33.27 -49.40 31.58
C SER A 1052 34.71 -49.26 31.07
N LEU A 1053 35.59 -50.17 31.51
CA LEU A 1053 36.94 -50.28 30.98
C LEU A 1053 36.90 -51.16 29.73
N THR A 1054 37.39 -50.65 28.60
CA THR A 1054 37.32 -51.37 27.32
C THR A 1054 38.33 -52.52 27.25
N GLU A 1055 39.43 -52.43 28.01
CA GLU A 1055 40.50 -53.42 28.12
C GLU A 1055 40.99 -53.45 29.58
N ASN A 1056 41.54 -54.58 30.05
CA ASN A 1056 42.22 -54.62 31.35
C ASN A 1056 43.37 -53.59 31.31
N PRO A 1057 43.27 -52.50 32.07
CA PRO A 1057 44.24 -51.43 31.92
C PRO A 1057 45.54 -51.95 32.51
N SER A 1058 46.63 -51.92 31.75
CA SER A 1058 47.94 -52.39 32.21
C SER A 1058 48.53 -51.39 33.23
N ILE A 1059 47.88 -51.23 34.38
CA ILE A 1059 48.24 -50.26 35.42
C ILE A 1059 49.06 -51.00 36.47
N PHE A 1060 50.33 -50.64 36.56
CA PHE A 1060 51.25 -51.17 37.55
C PHE A 1060 51.65 -50.09 38.55
N LEU A 1061 51.64 -50.41 39.84
CA LEU A 1061 52.14 -49.56 40.91
C LEU A 1061 53.57 -49.99 41.26
N HIS A 1062 54.51 -49.05 41.22
CA HIS A 1062 55.91 -49.26 41.53
C HIS A 1062 56.26 -48.55 42.84
N ASP A 1063 56.86 -49.26 43.80
CA ASP A 1063 57.14 -48.75 45.14
C ASP A 1063 58.46 -47.93 45.26
N GLY A 1064 59.16 -47.73 44.15
CA GLY A 1064 60.48 -47.09 44.11
C GLY A 1064 61.62 -47.93 44.72
N LYS A 1065 61.34 -49.11 45.28
CA LYS A 1065 62.30 -50.07 45.87
C LYS A 1065 62.43 -51.36 45.04
N GLY A 1066 61.80 -51.41 43.87
CA GLY A 1066 61.92 -52.49 42.89
C GLY A 1066 60.80 -53.54 42.93
N LYS A 1067 59.74 -53.31 43.72
CA LYS A 1067 58.52 -54.15 43.74
C LYS A 1067 57.43 -53.51 42.87
N VAL A 1068 56.78 -54.36 42.07
CA VAL A 1068 55.74 -53.97 41.12
C VAL A 1068 54.44 -54.69 41.49
N TYR A 1069 53.34 -53.96 41.49
CA TYR A 1069 52.01 -54.45 41.84
C TYR A 1069 51.05 -54.26 40.65
N ASP A 1070 50.34 -55.31 40.26
CA ASP A 1070 49.36 -55.26 39.17
C ASP A 1070 48.02 -54.73 39.70
N PHE A 1071 47.81 -53.42 39.56
CA PHE A 1071 46.56 -52.79 39.97
C PHE A 1071 45.44 -53.06 38.96
N GLY A 1072 45.78 -53.04 37.67
CA GLY A 1072 44.86 -53.23 36.57
C GLY A 1072 44.02 -54.49 36.64
N ASN A 1073 44.65 -55.64 36.89
CA ASN A 1073 43.97 -56.93 36.97
C ASN A 1073 43.20 -57.15 38.28
N ASN A 1074 43.32 -56.25 39.25
CA ASN A 1074 42.73 -56.38 40.58
C ASN A 1074 41.66 -55.33 40.89
N ILE A 1075 41.25 -54.52 39.91
CA ILE A 1075 40.18 -53.53 40.07
C ILE A 1075 38.88 -54.24 40.49
N THR A 1076 38.33 -53.80 41.62
CA THR A 1076 37.09 -54.33 42.22
C THR A 1076 35.90 -53.40 42.06
N LYS A 1077 36.14 -52.09 41.90
CA LYS A 1077 35.08 -51.09 41.76
C LYS A 1077 35.58 -49.88 40.95
N ILE A 1078 34.65 -49.29 40.20
CA ILE A 1078 34.83 -48.02 39.49
C ILE A 1078 33.70 -47.08 39.90
N ALA A 1079 34.05 -45.89 40.40
CA ALA A 1079 33.12 -44.84 40.77
C ALA A 1079 33.41 -43.57 39.95
N LEU A 1080 32.36 -43.00 39.34
CA LEU A 1080 32.48 -41.82 38.48
C LEU A 1080 32.13 -40.56 39.27
N GLY A 1081 33.01 -39.55 39.23
CA GLY A 1081 32.74 -38.18 39.66
C GLY A 1081 32.67 -37.22 38.46
N ASP A 1082 32.46 -35.93 38.74
CA ASP A 1082 32.23 -34.92 37.71
C ASP A 1082 33.49 -34.57 36.91
N SER A 1083 34.66 -34.53 37.56
CA SER A 1083 35.95 -34.17 36.94
C SER A 1083 37.00 -35.28 36.98
N ALA A 1084 36.67 -36.42 37.60
CA ALA A 1084 37.56 -37.56 37.77
C ALA A 1084 36.77 -38.84 37.98
N PHE A 1085 37.41 -40.00 37.78
CA PHE A 1085 36.88 -41.29 38.20
C PHE A 1085 37.85 -41.98 39.14
N PHE A 1086 37.30 -42.81 40.02
CA PHE A 1086 38.03 -43.59 41.00
C PHE A 1086 38.03 -45.05 40.60
N MET A 1087 39.20 -45.64 40.51
CA MET A 1087 39.36 -47.09 40.44
C MET A 1087 39.80 -47.59 41.81
N GLU A 1088 39.16 -48.64 42.29
CA GLU A 1088 39.38 -49.20 43.61
C GLU A 1088 39.75 -50.69 43.53
N SER A 1089 40.81 -51.09 44.21
CA SER A 1089 41.17 -52.50 44.48
C SER A 1089 41.13 -52.77 45.98
N SER A 1090 40.81 -54.01 46.39
CA SER A 1090 40.99 -54.43 47.78
C SER A 1090 42.47 -54.58 48.12
N SER A 1091 42.87 -54.09 49.31
CA SER A 1091 44.23 -54.28 49.87
C SER A 1091 44.59 -55.76 50.04
N THR A 1092 43.60 -56.65 50.24
CA THR A 1092 43.84 -58.11 50.35
C THR A 1092 44.39 -58.72 49.07
N LYS A 1093 44.00 -58.20 47.90
CA LYS A 1093 44.45 -58.65 46.57
C LYS A 1093 45.80 -58.05 46.18
N ILE A 1094 46.11 -56.86 46.69
CA ILE A 1094 47.36 -56.16 46.41
C ILE A 1094 48.01 -55.76 47.75
N GLN A 1095 48.94 -56.58 48.24
CA GLN A 1095 49.58 -56.45 49.55
C GLN A 1095 50.59 -55.28 49.58
N ILE A 1096 50.10 -54.04 49.67
CA ILE A 1096 50.91 -52.81 49.81
C ILE A 1096 50.90 -52.34 51.27
N PRO A 1097 52.05 -51.99 51.87
CA PRO A 1097 52.10 -51.38 53.20
C PRO A 1097 51.36 -50.03 53.28
N ASN A 1098 50.70 -49.76 54.42
CA ASN A 1098 50.04 -48.48 54.67
C ASN A 1098 50.98 -47.28 54.48
N ASN A 1099 50.46 -46.17 53.93
CA ASN A 1099 51.17 -44.91 53.68
C ASN A 1099 52.39 -45.00 52.72
N LEU A 1100 52.52 -46.06 51.92
CA LEU A 1100 53.58 -46.18 50.92
C LEU A 1100 53.20 -45.45 49.62
N MET A 1101 54.00 -44.46 49.22
CA MET A 1101 53.82 -43.81 47.91
C MET A 1101 54.32 -44.71 46.78
N CYS A 1102 53.46 -44.94 45.79
CA CYS A 1102 53.81 -45.68 44.58
C CYS A 1102 53.68 -44.78 43.34
N SER A 1103 54.54 -44.96 42.35
CA SER A 1103 54.38 -44.36 41.01
C SER A 1103 53.59 -45.29 40.10
N VAL A 1104 52.77 -44.72 39.22
CA VAL A 1104 51.98 -45.49 38.25
C VAL A 1104 52.75 -45.68 36.93
N ASN A 1105 52.69 -46.87 36.33
CA ASN A 1105 53.30 -47.16 35.03
C ASN A 1105 52.41 -48.09 34.18
N GLN A 1106 52.52 -48.00 32.86
CA GLN A 1106 51.80 -48.85 31.91
C GLN A 1106 52.46 -50.24 31.71
N SER A 1107 53.68 -50.43 32.22
CA SER A 1107 54.46 -51.67 32.07
C SER A 1107 54.85 -52.29 33.43
N SER A 1108 54.93 -53.62 33.45
CA SER A 1108 55.45 -54.42 34.57
C SER A 1108 56.97 -54.44 34.66
N ALA A 1109 57.69 -53.88 33.68
CA ALA A 1109 59.15 -53.90 33.63
C ALA A 1109 59.78 -52.98 34.69
N LYS A 1110 60.80 -53.50 35.40
CA LYS A 1110 61.48 -52.82 36.53
C LYS A 1110 62.32 -51.58 36.15
N ASN A 1111 62.71 -51.42 34.88
CA ASN A 1111 63.77 -50.48 34.45
C ASN A 1111 63.30 -49.43 33.44
N ASN A 1112 62.10 -48.88 33.58
CA ASN A 1112 61.66 -47.86 32.62
C ASN A 1112 61.76 -46.44 33.20
N ASN A 1113 62.75 -45.71 32.67
CA ASN A 1113 62.78 -44.24 32.53
C ASN A 1113 61.60 -43.70 31.66
N SER A 1114 60.49 -44.44 31.57
CA SER A 1114 59.27 -44.02 30.89
C SER A 1114 58.49 -43.11 31.84
N SER A 1115 58.16 -41.91 31.37
CA SER A 1115 57.12 -41.04 31.92
C SER A 1115 56.03 -41.86 32.62
N GLY A 1116 55.86 -41.70 33.94
CA GLY A 1116 54.96 -42.53 34.77
C GLY A 1116 53.46 -42.29 34.51
N MET A 1117 53.07 -42.35 33.25
CA MET A 1117 51.72 -42.19 32.75
C MET A 1117 51.22 -43.58 32.34
N ALA A 1118 50.07 -43.98 32.86
CA ALA A 1118 49.30 -45.09 32.32
C ALA A 1118 48.05 -44.52 31.65
N ASN A 1119 47.67 -45.05 30.50
CA ASN A 1119 46.44 -44.64 29.83
C ASN A 1119 45.33 -45.66 30.07
N VAL A 1120 44.14 -45.14 30.35
CA VAL A 1120 42.94 -45.93 30.62
C VAL A 1120 41.89 -45.53 29.59
N LYS A 1121 41.39 -46.52 28.85
CA LYS A 1121 40.30 -46.34 27.90
C LYS A 1121 38.98 -46.47 28.66
N LEU A 1122 38.22 -45.38 28.70
CA LEU A 1122 36.91 -45.34 29.33
C LEU A 1122 35.83 -45.32 28.27
N ASP A 1123 34.85 -46.21 28.40
CA ASP A 1123 33.73 -46.31 27.47
C ASP A 1123 32.39 -46.22 28.21
N ALA A 1124 31.64 -45.16 27.98
CA ALA A 1124 30.28 -44.94 28.45
C ALA A 1124 29.27 -44.95 27.29
N GLU A 1125 29.62 -45.52 26.14
CA GLU A 1125 28.67 -45.79 25.08
C GLU A 1125 27.63 -46.82 25.54
N ILE A 1126 26.38 -46.65 25.10
CA ILE A 1126 25.24 -47.51 25.48
C ILE A 1126 24.91 -48.40 24.28
N TYR A 1127 24.86 -49.72 24.49
CA TYR A 1127 24.58 -50.75 23.46
C TYR A 1127 23.10 -50.88 23.11
#